data_AF-A0A0D6P3Z7-F1
#
_entry.id   AF-A0A0D6P3Z7-F1
#
_cell.length_a   1.000
_cell.length_b   1.000
_cell.length_c   1.000
_cell.angle_alpha   90.00
_cell.angle_beta   90.00
_cell.angle_gamma   90.00
#
_symmetry.space_group_name_H-M   'P 1'
#
loop_
_entity.id
_entity.type
_entity.pdbx_description
1 polymer ?
#
loop_
_entity_poly.entity_id
_entity_poly.type
_entity_poly.pdbx_seq_one_letter_code
_entity_poly.pdbx_strand_id
1 'polypeptide(L)'
;MATDPTDAPQRRSYWSHSVTRAVARWYGRFVRAGLTVLGGLAFLVLGLTFLNYVVLSTPRDRAYRDIDPNVGFCRQGLAKGWTILADQGRGHIGEFMQANDGGWADPSDDEDAAVAKDPAWGRRFRCALQRHIVPSTRPDGQPLDYYLGFLELKEDGEPYALVSADAGTTDIEIDAAMLQHAAETEMREHHMAASQVTPIQSQLDVLKQHLATGSNFVLVFIHGWRHDAQVGDTNVADLRLYAAHAVRFVRQRCASEPVYCDMKVTAIYVGWRGARVDERGLRRMFGNWLGGAISTLSAGTTLFDRKPVAESVAPGTISALRSLETVLAPTGPSDPRHNRMLVVGHSLGGDMLATGLRDDLVKMVRRHQPGTLMPPVLGDLVVLVNPAAEATKWTSIQREVWARTAFHTDINTPAAAVIADNDFFPDRQKPVVVSITAALAFPAGGLRAGDCAWIGLDLNDRFRAARARIREALAATASMFDSGVDYDWATHDLFPTFKFDFRPASAYLDRLAAHYEGRQPAGQGCETPRPPGLLASLATLPLRALAVVLRTFPFQVTAPEDSHTIGNLDPPRPATGVLADALPSAAPFGTTHELLGHHAVGIEPHHPYATLADAPIDCPLSNRWLIRARAAQKAQYGLFWDSDILGPEEPGVVGQGPPAAQFLHGLELSGMAPITRANDPFWNMRAFDNALSRHDGYRLTSFICAVAQLVLDDTTGGVVPLTGRMDDPDHPMVNPTP
;
A
#
# COMPACT_ATOMS: atom_id res chain seq x y z
N MET A 1 -95.68 20.63 -11.44
CA MET A 1 -94.48 21.16 -12.11
C MET A 1 -93.37 20.13 -11.86
N ALA A 2 -93.24 19.03 -12.60
CA ALA A 2 -92.98 18.90 -14.04
C ALA A 2 -91.77 19.70 -14.49
N THR A 3 -90.59 19.05 -14.48
CA THR A 3 -89.54 19.16 -15.51
C THR A 3 -88.59 17.98 -15.38
N ASP A 4 -88.66 17.08 -16.35
CA ASP A 4 -87.59 16.18 -16.76
C ASP A 4 -86.41 17.03 -17.30
N PRO A 5 -85.15 16.60 -17.12
CA PRO A 5 -84.44 16.20 -18.33
C PRO A 5 -83.51 14.98 -18.14
N THR A 6 -83.78 13.96 -18.92
CA THR A 6 -82.81 13.03 -19.50
C THR A 6 -81.91 13.75 -20.52
N ASP A 7 -80.58 13.77 -20.32
CA ASP A 7 -79.57 13.50 -21.36
C ASP A 7 -78.12 13.62 -20.83
N ALA A 8 -77.42 12.47 -20.80
CA ALA A 8 -75.98 12.18 -20.99
C ALA A 8 -74.85 13.16 -20.52
N PRO A 9 -73.64 12.68 -20.09
CA PRO A 9 -73.05 11.46 -20.63
C PRO A 9 -72.28 10.53 -19.66
N GLN A 10 -72.49 9.23 -19.90
CA GLN A 10 -71.58 8.10 -19.62
C GLN A 10 -70.18 8.24 -20.28
N ARG A 11 -69.60 9.43 -20.40
CA ARG A 11 -68.27 9.65 -21.02
C ARG A 11 -67.10 9.75 -20.03
N ARG A 12 -67.36 9.90 -18.72
CA ARG A 12 -66.27 9.98 -17.72
C ARG A 12 -65.71 8.62 -17.27
N SER A 13 -66.48 7.54 -17.38
CA SER A 13 -66.03 6.19 -16.97
C SER A 13 -65.16 5.48 -18.02
N TYR A 14 -65.35 5.75 -19.31
CA TYR A 14 -64.50 5.16 -20.37
C TYR A 14 -63.10 5.77 -20.44
N TRP A 15 -62.93 7.02 -20.00
CA TRP A 15 -61.64 7.72 -20.02
C TRP A 15 -60.72 7.27 -18.89
N SER A 16 -61.24 6.98 -17.69
CA SER A 16 -60.42 6.47 -16.59
C SER A 16 -59.92 5.05 -16.85
N HIS A 17 -60.72 4.20 -17.51
CA HIS A 17 -60.32 2.84 -17.90
C HIS A 17 -59.34 2.79 -19.09
N SER A 18 -59.39 3.75 -20.00
CA SER A 18 -58.43 3.82 -21.11
C SER A 18 -57.06 4.34 -20.64
N VAL A 19 -57.03 5.34 -19.78
CA VAL A 19 -55.80 5.90 -19.19
C VAL A 19 -55.13 4.88 -18.26
N THR A 20 -55.87 4.20 -17.39
CA THR A 20 -55.31 3.15 -16.51
C THR A 20 -54.75 1.96 -17.29
N ARG A 21 -55.41 1.52 -18.38
CA ARG A 21 -54.87 0.48 -19.27
C ARG A 21 -53.65 0.96 -20.05
N ALA A 22 -53.61 2.23 -20.48
CA ALA A 22 -52.45 2.80 -21.16
C ALA A 22 -51.25 2.87 -20.21
N VAL A 23 -51.44 3.35 -18.97
CA VAL A 23 -50.42 3.39 -17.91
C VAL A 23 -49.93 1.99 -17.56
N ALA A 24 -50.83 1.01 -17.38
CA ALA A 24 -50.45 -0.37 -17.07
C ALA A 24 -49.64 -1.03 -18.21
N ARG A 25 -49.99 -0.76 -19.47
CA ARG A 25 -49.21 -1.24 -20.64
C ARG A 25 -47.85 -0.56 -20.72
N TRP A 26 -47.77 0.73 -20.42
CA TRP A 26 -46.53 1.49 -20.43
C TRP A 26 -45.60 0.99 -19.31
N TYR A 27 -46.13 0.81 -18.10
CA TYR A 27 -45.44 0.19 -16.98
C TYR A 27 -44.97 -1.24 -17.30
N GLY A 28 -45.83 -2.08 -17.88
CA GLY A 28 -45.45 -3.44 -18.28
C GLY A 28 -44.34 -3.49 -19.35
N ARG A 29 -44.33 -2.53 -20.29
CA ARG A 29 -43.23 -2.37 -21.26
C ARG A 29 -41.94 -1.93 -20.58
N PHE A 30 -42.03 -0.99 -19.64
CA PHE A 30 -40.88 -0.50 -18.89
C PHE A 30 -40.27 -1.61 -18.00
N VAL A 31 -41.10 -2.39 -17.32
CA VAL A 31 -40.67 -3.54 -16.51
C VAL A 31 -40.04 -4.63 -17.39
N ARG A 32 -40.63 -4.96 -18.55
CA ARG A 32 -40.01 -5.91 -19.48
C ARG A 32 -38.68 -5.41 -20.00
N ALA A 33 -38.59 -4.15 -20.43
CA ALA A 33 -37.33 -3.56 -20.87
C ALA A 33 -36.28 -3.60 -19.75
N GLY A 34 -36.67 -3.25 -18.52
CA GLY A 34 -35.80 -3.35 -17.34
C GLY A 34 -35.32 -4.78 -17.07
N LEU A 35 -36.22 -5.77 -17.11
CA LEU A 35 -35.86 -7.19 -16.93
C LEU A 35 -34.97 -7.71 -18.05
N THR A 36 -35.19 -7.31 -19.30
CA THR A 36 -34.34 -7.68 -20.43
C THR A 36 -32.94 -7.06 -20.30
N VAL A 37 -32.84 -5.80 -19.87
CA VAL A 37 -31.57 -5.15 -19.57
C VAL A 37 -30.84 -5.86 -18.42
N LEU A 38 -31.53 -6.16 -17.32
CA LEU A 38 -30.97 -6.89 -16.18
C LEU A 38 -30.51 -8.30 -16.58
N GLY A 39 -31.30 -9.03 -17.36
CA GLY A 39 -30.93 -10.35 -17.88
C GLY A 39 -29.73 -10.29 -18.81
N GLY A 40 -29.66 -9.30 -19.70
CA GLY A 40 -28.50 -9.07 -20.56
C GLY A 40 -27.23 -8.75 -19.77
N LEU A 41 -27.34 -7.90 -18.75
CA LEU A 41 -26.25 -7.59 -17.83
C LEU A 41 -25.76 -8.84 -17.08
N ALA A 42 -26.68 -9.67 -16.58
CA ALA A 42 -26.35 -10.91 -15.90
C ALA A 42 -25.61 -11.90 -16.82
N PHE A 43 -26.06 -12.06 -18.07
CA PHE A 43 -25.37 -12.90 -19.06
C PHE A 43 -23.99 -12.35 -19.42
N LEU A 44 -23.83 -11.04 -19.53
CA LEU A 44 -22.54 -10.40 -19.76
C LEU A 44 -21.58 -10.65 -18.58
N VAL A 45 -22.06 -10.51 -17.34
CA VAL A 45 -21.28 -10.82 -16.13
C VAL A 45 -20.88 -12.30 -16.09
N LEU A 46 -21.80 -13.22 -16.40
CA LEU A 46 -21.53 -14.66 -16.47
C LEU A 46 -20.52 -15.02 -17.58
N GLY A 47 -20.65 -14.38 -18.75
CA GLY A 47 -19.72 -14.58 -19.86
C GLY A 47 -18.31 -14.07 -19.55
N LEU A 48 -18.21 -12.89 -18.93
CA LEU A 48 -16.94 -12.32 -18.47
C LEU A 48 -16.29 -13.19 -17.40
N THR A 49 -17.05 -13.64 -16.39
CA THR A 49 -16.52 -14.54 -15.36
C THR A 49 -16.07 -15.87 -15.95
N PHE A 50 -16.81 -16.48 -16.89
CA PHE A 50 -16.36 -17.69 -17.58
C PHE A 50 -15.05 -17.48 -18.35
N LEU A 51 -14.93 -16.40 -19.12
CA LEU A 51 -13.70 -16.07 -19.85
C LEU A 51 -12.51 -15.91 -18.89
N ASN A 52 -12.71 -15.18 -17.79
CA ASN A 52 -11.67 -14.91 -16.79
C ASN A 52 -11.24 -16.17 -16.02
N TYR A 53 -12.20 -16.98 -15.58
CA TYR A 53 -11.93 -18.09 -14.68
C TYR A 53 -11.58 -19.40 -15.37
N VAL A 54 -11.96 -19.57 -16.64
CA VAL A 54 -11.79 -20.83 -17.38
C VAL A 54 -10.83 -20.69 -18.55
N VAL A 55 -10.88 -19.56 -19.29
CA VAL A 55 -10.10 -19.40 -20.53
C VAL A 55 -8.77 -18.70 -20.29
N LEU A 56 -8.74 -17.69 -19.42
CA LEU A 56 -7.58 -16.83 -19.18
C LEU A 56 -6.98 -16.98 -17.78
N SER A 57 -7.22 -18.13 -17.13
CA SER A 57 -6.71 -18.37 -15.78
C SER A 57 -5.19 -18.54 -15.77
N THR A 58 -4.51 -17.92 -14.81
CA THR A 58 -3.09 -18.20 -14.55
C THR A 58 -2.89 -19.64 -14.08
N PRO A 59 -1.76 -20.31 -14.43
CA PRO A 59 -1.45 -21.65 -13.97
C PRO A 59 -1.52 -21.76 -12.44
N ARG A 60 -1.98 -22.91 -11.94
CA ARG A 60 -1.85 -23.24 -10.51
C ARG A 60 -0.45 -23.82 -10.29
N ASP A 61 0.12 -23.58 -9.11
CA ASP A 61 1.25 -24.35 -8.57
C ASP A 61 2.55 -24.32 -9.39
N ARG A 62 2.84 -23.18 -10.04
CA ARG A 62 4.08 -22.96 -10.80
C ARG A 62 4.82 -21.72 -10.28
N ALA A 63 6.10 -21.88 -9.98
CA ALA A 63 7.03 -20.76 -9.81
C ALA A 63 7.54 -20.26 -11.17
N TYR A 64 7.75 -18.96 -11.27
CA TYR A 64 8.24 -18.30 -12.47
C TYR A 64 9.75 -18.01 -12.43
N ARG A 65 10.34 -17.93 -11.23
CA ARG A 65 11.74 -17.54 -10.97
C ARG A 65 12.44 -18.62 -10.16
N ASP A 66 12.43 -19.84 -10.69
CA ASP A 66 12.73 -21.09 -10.01
C ASP A 66 14.08 -21.72 -10.41
N ILE A 67 14.84 -21.12 -11.32
CA ILE A 67 16.10 -21.72 -11.77
C ILE A 67 17.20 -21.50 -10.72
N ASP A 68 17.88 -22.60 -10.36
CA ASP A 68 18.99 -22.60 -9.41
C ASP A 68 20.10 -21.63 -9.87
N PRO A 69 20.54 -20.69 -9.00
CA PRO A 69 21.60 -19.73 -9.32
C PRO A 69 22.94 -20.38 -9.70
N ASN A 70 23.16 -21.64 -9.33
CA ASN A 70 24.36 -22.39 -9.67
C ASN A 70 24.38 -22.86 -11.12
N VAL A 71 23.26 -22.83 -11.85
CA VAL A 71 23.24 -23.11 -13.29
C VAL A 71 24.13 -22.11 -14.04
N GLY A 72 24.85 -22.58 -15.06
CA GLY A 72 25.94 -21.83 -15.70
C GLY A 72 25.59 -20.39 -16.12
N PHE A 73 24.41 -20.18 -16.72
CA PHE A 73 23.99 -18.83 -17.14
C PHE A 73 23.54 -17.93 -15.99
N CYS A 74 22.93 -18.49 -14.93
CA CYS A 74 22.60 -17.73 -13.72
C CYS A 74 23.88 -17.33 -12.97
N ARG A 75 24.80 -18.28 -12.78
CA ARG A 75 26.11 -18.05 -12.14
C ARG A 75 26.94 -17.00 -12.88
N GLN A 76 26.98 -17.09 -14.21
CA GLN A 76 27.63 -16.07 -15.03
C GLN A 76 26.95 -14.71 -14.88
N GLY A 77 25.61 -14.70 -14.80
CA GLY A 77 24.83 -13.50 -14.54
C GLY A 77 25.16 -12.84 -13.21
N LEU A 78 25.23 -13.61 -12.13
CA LEU A 78 25.62 -13.12 -10.80
C LEU A 78 27.06 -12.57 -10.79
N ALA A 79 27.98 -13.23 -11.49
CA ALA A 79 29.36 -12.78 -11.57
C ALA A 79 29.51 -11.46 -12.37
N LYS A 80 28.84 -11.33 -13.51
CA LYS A 80 28.98 -10.17 -14.42
C LYS A 80 28.03 -9.01 -14.12
N GLY A 81 26.84 -9.30 -13.60
CA GLY A 81 25.71 -8.39 -13.53
C GLY A 81 25.00 -8.22 -14.89
N TRP A 82 23.70 -7.96 -14.85
CA TRP A 82 22.87 -7.73 -16.04
C TRP A 82 22.59 -6.24 -16.25
N THR A 83 22.92 -5.75 -17.44
CA THR A 83 22.64 -4.37 -17.87
C THR A 83 21.52 -4.28 -18.90
N ILE A 84 21.00 -5.42 -19.38
CA ILE A 84 20.15 -5.51 -20.57
C ILE A 84 18.92 -4.59 -20.52
N LEU A 85 18.28 -4.48 -19.35
CA LEU A 85 17.08 -3.65 -19.16
C LEU A 85 17.45 -2.17 -19.27
N ALA A 86 18.53 -1.73 -18.60
CA ALA A 86 19.00 -0.36 -18.69
C ALA A 86 19.53 0.00 -20.10
N ASP A 87 20.26 -0.91 -20.74
CA ASP A 87 20.82 -0.70 -22.08
C ASP A 87 19.73 -0.58 -23.14
N GLN A 88 18.67 -1.39 -23.05
CA GLN A 88 17.53 -1.30 -23.96
C GLN A 88 16.63 -0.12 -23.63
N GLY A 89 16.30 0.08 -22.36
CA GLY A 89 15.38 1.10 -21.90
C GLY A 89 15.80 2.52 -22.32
N ARG A 90 17.10 2.82 -22.35
CA ARG A 90 17.62 4.11 -22.84
C ARG A 90 17.21 4.45 -24.27
N GLY A 91 17.07 3.45 -25.13
CA GLY A 91 16.60 3.64 -26.51
C GLY A 91 15.12 4.03 -26.58
N HIS A 92 14.32 3.66 -25.57
CA HIS A 92 12.86 3.81 -25.57
C HIS A 92 12.36 5.06 -24.81
N ILE A 93 13.17 5.68 -23.96
CA ILE A 93 12.77 6.85 -23.15
C ILE A 93 12.30 8.03 -24.02
N GLY A 94 12.85 8.19 -25.24
CA GLY A 94 12.48 9.27 -26.17
C GLY A 94 11.05 9.21 -26.71
N GLU A 95 10.38 8.05 -26.67
CA GLU A 95 9.06 7.84 -27.28
C GLU A 95 7.88 7.97 -26.29
N PHE A 96 8.12 7.97 -24.97
CA PHE A 96 7.09 7.75 -23.94
C PHE A 96 6.95 8.84 -22.86
N MET A 97 7.62 9.99 -22.98
CA MET A 97 7.64 11.07 -21.96
C MET A 97 6.31 11.85 -21.75
N GLN A 98 5.14 11.35 -22.17
CA GLN A 98 3.85 12.07 -22.08
C GLN A 98 2.80 11.46 -21.13
N ALA A 99 3.19 10.65 -20.14
CA ALA A 99 2.23 10.25 -19.11
C ALA A 99 2.18 11.31 -17.99
N ASN A 100 1.20 12.20 -18.02
CA ASN A 100 0.66 12.84 -16.81
C ASN A 100 0.32 11.71 -15.84
N ASP A 101 0.85 11.75 -14.61
CA ASP A 101 0.41 11.20 -13.29
C ASP A 101 -0.66 10.07 -13.19
N GLY A 102 -0.89 9.37 -14.30
CA GLY A 102 -2.09 8.68 -14.74
C GLY A 102 -2.02 7.17 -14.61
N GLY A 103 -1.01 6.67 -13.88
CA GLY A 103 -0.51 5.31 -14.00
C GLY A 103 0.76 5.23 -14.85
N TRP A 104 1.72 6.14 -14.59
CA TRP A 104 3.06 6.11 -15.19
C TRP A 104 3.65 4.71 -15.05
N ALA A 105 3.82 4.01 -16.17
CA ALA A 105 4.56 2.76 -16.25
C ALA A 105 5.94 3.08 -16.82
N ASP A 106 7.00 2.57 -16.19
CA ASP A 106 8.36 2.80 -16.66
C ASP A 106 8.62 1.99 -17.95
N PRO A 107 8.70 2.63 -19.13
CA PRO A 107 8.93 1.91 -20.38
C PRO A 107 10.38 1.42 -20.50
N SER A 108 11.26 1.83 -19.59
CA SER A 108 12.68 1.51 -19.62
C SER A 108 13.05 0.25 -18.83
N ASP A 109 12.11 -0.32 -18.08
CA ASP A 109 12.25 -1.57 -17.34
C ASP A 109 11.27 -2.63 -17.86
N ASP A 110 11.50 -3.08 -19.09
CA ASP A 110 10.63 -4.03 -19.80
C ASP A 110 11.38 -5.34 -20.13
N GLU A 111 11.07 -6.40 -19.39
CA GLU A 111 11.63 -7.73 -19.67
C GLU A 111 11.06 -8.34 -20.95
N ASP A 112 9.81 -8.05 -21.32
CA ASP A 112 9.19 -8.59 -22.55
C ASP A 112 9.90 -8.02 -23.79
N ALA A 113 10.25 -6.72 -23.77
CA ALA A 113 11.09 -6.11 -24.80
C ALA A 113 12.47 -6.78 -24.89
N ALA A 114 13.10 -7.09 -23.75
CA ALA A 114 14.38 -7.76 -23.72
C ALA A 114 14.32 -9.20 -24.27
N VAL A 115 13.26 -9.94 -23.97
CA VAL A 115 13.00 -11.28 -24.50
C VAL A 115 12.70 -11.25 -26.00
N ALA A 116 11.94 -10.25 -26.47
CA ALA A 116 11.66 -10.08 -27.89
C ALA A 116 12.95 -9.83 -28.70
N LYS A 117 13.92 -9.11 -28.14
CA LYS A 117 15.22 -8.87 -28.76
C LYS A 117 16.14 -10.09 -28.73
N ASP A 118 16.21 -10.81 -27.61
CA ASP A 118 16.98 -12.05 -27.46
C ASP A 118 16.19 -13.06 -26.59
N PRO A 119 15.59 -14.09 -27.21
CA PRO A 119 14.77 -15.09 -26.50
C PRO A 119 15.50 -15.84 -25.38
N ALA A 120 16.85 -15.86 -25.37
CA ALA A 120 17.60 -16.47 -24.27
C ALA A 120 17.33 -15.77 -22.93
N TRP A 121 16.97 -14.48 -22.93
CA TRP A 121 16.59 -13.75 -21.73
C TRP A 121 15.34 -14.30 -21.06
N GLY A 122 14.44 -14.94 -21.81
CA GLY A 122 13.25 -15.57 -21.23
C GLY A 122 13.62 -16.66 -20.23
N ARG A 123 14.75 -17.36 -20.44
CA ARG A 123 15.30 -18.32 -19.48
C ARG A 123 16.17 -17.67 -18.42
N ARG A 124 16.98 -16.67 -18.77
CA ARG A 124 17.85 -15.98 -17.79
C ARG A 124 17.01 -15.29 -16.72
N PHE A 125 15.93 -14.62 -17.11
CA PHE A 125 15.03 -13.97 -16.16
C PHE A 125 14.34 -14.95 -15.20
N ARG A 126 14.34 -16.27 -15.45
CA ARG A 126 13.85 -17.27 -14.49
C ARG A 126 14.84 -17.61 -13.37
N CYS A 127 16.07 -17.08 -13.36
CA CYS A 127 17.00 -17.30 -12.24
C CYS A 127 16.40 -16.77 -10.94
N ALA A 128 16.41 -17.60 -9.89
CA ALA A 128 15.87 -17.26 -8.57
C ALA A 128 16.65 -16.16 -7.84
N LEU A 129 17.93 -16.00 -8.18
CA LEU A 129 18.78 -14.90 -7.73
C LEU A 129 19.46 -14.27 -8.94
N GLN A 130 19.40 -12.94 -9.00
CA GLN A 130 19.86 -12.12 -10.11
C GLN A 130 20.71 -10.97 -9.58
N ARG A 131 21.63 -10.47 -10.40
CA ARG A 131 22.39 -9.25 -10.12
C ARG A 131 22.17 -8.28 -11.27
N HIS A 132 21.70 -7.09 -10.98
CA HIS A 132 21.38 -6.06 -11.96
C HIS A 132 22.30 -4.87 -11.78
N ILE A 133 22.70 -4.28 -12.90
CA ILE A 133 23.56 -3.11 -12.94
C ILE A 133 22.91 -2.05 -13.84
N VAL A 134 22.65 -0.87 -13.28
CA VAL A 134 22.27 0.32 -14.04
C VAL A 134 23.55 1.13 -14.29
N PRO A 135 24.12 1.09 -15.51
CA PRO A 135 25.38 1.79 -15.79
C PRO A 135 25.20 3.30 -15.68
N SER A 136 26.25 4.04 -15.36
CA SER A 136 26.28 5.51 -15.53
C SER A 136 26.77 5.85 -16.94
N THR A 137 26.21 6.89 -17.54
CA THR A 137 26.75 7.50 -18.78
C THR A 137 27.72 8.64 -18.49
N ARG A 138 27.69 9.20 -17.28
CA ARG A 138 28.59 10.28 -16.88
C ARG A 138 29.99 9.73 -16.59
N PRO A 139 31.06 10.46 -16.98
CA PRO A 139 32.46 10.03 -16.74
C PRO A 139 32.80 9.81 -15.26
N ASP A 140 32.17 10.56 -14.37
CA ASP A 140 32.32 10.52 -12.92
C ASP A 140 31.20 9.75 -12.20
N GLY A 141 30.14 9.37 -12.92
CA GLY A 141 29.01 8.69 -12.33
C GLY A 141 29.28 7.21 -12.06
N GLN A 142 28.70 6.71 -10.98
CA GLN A 142 28.89 5.33 -10.53
C GLN A 142 27.69 4.45 -10.91
N PRO A 143 27.90 3.22 -11.42
CA PRO A 143 26.81 2.33 -11.79
C PRO A 143 26.05 1.85 -10.57
N LEU A 144 24.72 1.78 -10.58
CA LEU A 144 23.94 1.23 -9.46
C LEU A 144 23.94 -0.30 -9.56
N ASP A 145 24.40 -0.99 -8.52
CA ASP A 145 24.60 -2.45 -8.49
C ASP A 145 23.84 -3.05 -7.32
N TYR A 146 22.92 -3.98 -7.60
CA TYR A 146 22.06 -4.63 -6.60
C TYR A 146 21.73 -6.08 -6.97
N TYR A 147 21.30 -6.84 -5.97
CA TYR A 147 20.78 -8.19 -6.14
C TYR A 147 19.26 -8.17 -6.12
N LEU A 148 18.64 -9.00 -6.96
CA LEU A 148 17.21 -9.26 -6.98
C LEU A 148 16.98 -10.75 -6.75
N GLY A 149 16.37 -11.09 -5.64
CA GLY A 149 15.99 -12.44 -5.26
C GLY A 149 14.49 -12.64 -5.32
N PHE A 150 14.06 -13.88 -5.55
CA PHE A 150 12.65 -14.25 -5.59
C PHE A 150 12.35 -15.30 -4.52
N LEU A 151 11.29 -15.06 -3.77
CA LEU A 151 10.72 -16.00 -2.81
C LEU A 151 9.26 -16.21 -3.21
N GLU A 152 9.00 -17.21 -4.03
CA GLU A 152 7.65 -17.56 -4.45
C GLU A 152 7.06 -18.60 -3.50
N LEU A 153 5.78 -18.43 -3.17
CA LEU A 153 5.04 -19.26 -2.25
C LEU A 153 3.87 -19.95 -2.96
N LYS A 154 3.68 -21.22 -2.66
CA LYS A 154 2.49 -21.98 -3.02
C LYS A 154 1.27 -21.45 -2.25
N GLU A 155 0.05 -21.82 -2.66
CA GLU A 155 -1.18 -21.39 -1.96
C GLU A 155 -1.29 -21.95 -0.52
N ASP A 156 -0.52 -22.98 -0.18
CA ASP A 156 -0.38 -23.52 1.19
C ASP A 156 0.66 -22.77 2.06
N GLY A 157 1.38 -21.81 1.48
CA GLY A 157 2.41 -21.01 2.15
C GLY A 157 3.82 -21.60 2.13
N GLU A 158 4.05 -22.76 1.49
CA GLU A 158 5.40 -23.30 1.34
C GLU A 158 6.20 -22.61 0.22
N PRO A 159 7.50 -22.33 0.40
CA PRO A 159 8.38 -21.87 -0.67
C PRO A 159 8.55 -22.90 -1.78
N TYR A 160 8.68 -22.44 -3.03
CA TYR A 160 9.01 -23.33 -4.14
C TYR A 160 10.46 -23.83 -4.09
N ALA A 161 10.63 -25.07 -4.55
CA ALA A 161 11.94 -25.70 -4.77
C ALA A 161 12.59 -25.17 -6.05
N LEU A 162 13.92 -25.21 -6.08
CA LEU A 162 14.69 -24.82 -7.27
C LEU A 162 14.78 -25.96 -8.28
N VAL A 163 14.86 -25.58 -9.55
CA VAL A 163 15.05 -26.50 -10.68
C VAL A 163 16.49 -26.41 -11.17
N SER A 164 17.21 -27.55 -11.20
CA SER A 164 18.50 -27.66 -11.88
C SER A 164 18.26 -27.85 -13.38
N ALA A 165 18.67 -26.89 -14.18
CA ALA A 165 18.36 -26.88 -15.61
C ALA A 165 19.26 -27.84 -16.41
N ASP A 166 18.97 -29.14 -16.33
CA ASP A 166 19.32 -30.16 -17.34
C ASP A 166 18.08 -30.90 -17.92
N ALA A 167 16.87 -30.60 -17.45
CA ALA A 167 15.64 -31.15 -18.03
C ALA A 167 15.22 -30.40 -19.31
N GLY A 168 15.85 -30.75 -20.42
CA GLY A 168 15.48 -30.31 -21.77
C GLY A 168 14.13 -30.83 -22.28
N THR A 169 13.28 -31.41 -21.44
CA THR A 169 11.96 -31.94 -21.83
C THR A 169 10.99 -31.85 -20.66
N THR A 170 9.90 -31.11 -20.89
CA THR A 170 8.72 -30.93 -20.03
C THR A 170 8.95 -30.27 -18.66
N ASP A 171 8.28 -29.14 -18.43
CA ASP A 171 8.04 -28.53 -17.10
C ASP A 171 7.22 -29.52 -16.24
N ILE A 172 7.81 -30.65 -15.83
CA ILE A 172 7.18 -31.58 -14.89
C ILE A 172 7.48 -31.04 -13.49
N GLU A 173 6.40 -30.75 -12.76
CA GLU A 173 6.41 -30.46 -11.33
C GLU A 173 7.31 -31.46 -10.60
N ILE A 174 8.25 -30.96 -9.82
CA ILE A 174 8.91 -31.79 -8.82
C ILE A 174 8.60 -31.23 -7.45
N ASP A 175 7.51 -31.73 -6.87
CA ASP A 175 7.16 -31.56 -5.46
C ASP A 175 8.34 -32.02 -4.57
N ALA A 176 8.54 -31.36 -3.43
CA ALA A 176 9.45 -31.81 -2.39
C ALA A 176 9.22 -33.29 -2.02
N ALA A 177 7.97 -33.77 -1.95
CA ALA A 177 7.67 -35.17 -1.72
C ALA A 177 8.02 -36.07 -2.93
N MET A 178 7.87 -35.59 -4.17
CA MET A 178 8.28 -36.32 -5.37
C MET A 178 9.81 -36.42 -5.50
N LEU A 179 10.54 -35.35 -5.19
CA LEU A 179 12.00 -35.36 -5.13
C LEU A 179 12.52 -36.15 -3.94
N GLN A 180 11.85 -36.09 -2.78
CA GLN A 180 12.21 -36.88 -1.60
C GLN A 180 11.95 -38.36 -1.85
N HIS A 181 10.86 -38.70 -2.54
CA HIS A 181 10.60 -40.06 -2.97
C HIS A 181 11.56 -40.52 -4.08
N ALA A 182 11.91 -39.65 -5.03
CA ALA A 182 12.91 -39.92 -6.05
C ALA A 182 14.31 -40.10 -5.43
N ALA A 183 14.71 -39.25 -4.50
CA ALA A 183 15.95 -39.34 -3.74
C ALA A 183 16.00 -40.60 -2.87
N GLU A 184 14.89 -40.96 -2.20
CA GLU A 184 14.77 -42.21 -1.46
C GLU A 184 14.85 -43.43 -2.38
N THR A 185 14.27 -43.35 -3.58
CA THR A 185 14.31 -44.42 -4.58
C THR A 185 15.71 -44.56 -5.17
N GLU A 186 16.37 -43.46 -5.50
CA GLU A 186 17.74 -43.40 -6.03
C GLU A 186 18.77 -43.85 -4.97
N MET A 187 18.56 -43.49 -3.69
CA MET A 187 19.32 -44.04 -2.56
C MET A 187 19.18 -45.55 -2.44
N ARG A 188 17.96 -46.09 -2.62
CA ARG A 188 17.70 -47.53 -2.58
C ARG A 188 18.28 -48.27 -3.79
N GLU A 189 18.17 -47.71 -4.98
CA GLU A 189 18.65 -48.34 -6.22
C GLU A 189 20.18 -48.30 -6.34
N HIS A 190 20.81 -47.18 -5.99
CA HIS A 190 22.26 -46.98 -6.17
C HIS A 190 23.09 -47.22 -4.89
N HIS A 191 22.48 -47.68 -3.80
CA HIS A 191 23.15 -47.91 -2.50
C HIS A 191 23.95 -46.69 -2.01
N MET A 192 23.46 -45.49 -2.33
CA MET A 192 24.11 -44.24 -1.93
C MET A 192 23.85 -43.95 -0.46
N ALA A 193 24.87 -43.46 0.25
CA ALA A 193 24.68 -42.95 1.60
C ALA A 193 23.85 -41.66 1.55
N ALA A 194 23.02 -41.39 2.56
CA ALA A 194 22.22 -40.16 2.64
C ALA A 194 23.07 -38.88 2.53
N SER A 195 24.36 -38.95 2.83
CA SER A 195 25.33 -37.86 2.65
C SER A 195 25.73 -37.58 1.19
N GLN A 196 25.28 -38.38 0.22
CA GLN A 196 25.61 -38.26 -1.21
C GLN A 196 24.45 -37.72 -2.05
N VAL A 197 23.25 -37.58 -1.48
CA VAL A 197 22.10 -36.94 -2.16
C VAL A 197 22.24 -35.42 -2.02
N THR A 198 22.16 -34.71 -3.15
CA THR A 198 22.20 -33.24 -3.13
C THR A 198 20.85 -32.75 -2.57
N PRO A 199 20.81 -32.03 -1.43
CA PRO A 199 19.54 -31.62 -0.85
C PRO A 199 18.79 -30.68 -1.82
N ILE A 200 17.48 -30.88 -1.92
CA ILE A 200 16.58 -29.99 -2.66
C ILE A 200 16.69 -28.61 -2.01
N GLN A 201 17.27 -27.65 -2.70
CA GLN A 201 17.36 -26.29 -2.20
C GLN A 201 16.09 -25.54 -2.55
N SER A 202 15.48 -24.90 -1.56
CA SER A 202 14.39 -23.96 -1.80
C SER A 202 14.94 -22.58 -2.24
N GLN A 203 14.07 -21.76 -2.82
CA GLN A 203 14.39 -20.34 -3.05
C GLN A 203 14.82 -19.63 -1.74
N LEU A 204 14.19 -19.97 -0.61
CA LEU A 204 14.52 -19.42 0.70
C LEU A 204 15.95 -19.80 1.14
N ASP A 205 16.39 -21.02 0.90
CA ASP A 205 17.73 -21.47 1.28
C ASP A 205 18.83 -20.72 0.53
N VAL A 206 18.63 -20.48 -0.76
CA VAL A 206 19.54 -19.66 -1.58
C VAL A 206 19.63 -18.22 -1.06
N LEU A 207 18.49 -17.62 -0.70
CA LEU A 207 18.47 -16.27 -0.14
C LEU A 207 19.21 -16.22 1.20
N LYS A 208 18.98 -17.20 2.09
CA LYS A 208 19.71 -17.31 3.36
C LYS A 208 21.21 -17.44 3.13
N GLN A 209 21.64 -18.26 2.18
CA GLN A 209 23.06 -18.42 1.86
C GLN A 209 23.68 -17.10 1.34
N HIS A 210 22.98 -16.38 0.47
CA HIS A 210 23.43 -15.10 -0.07
C HIS A 210 23.57 -14.03 1.03
N LEU A 211 22.56 -13.89 1.89
CA LEU A 211 22.50 -12.89 2.96
C LEU A 211 23.40 -13.18 4.15
N ALA A 212 23.91 -14.42 4.29
CA ALA A 212 24.80 -14.79 5.38
C ALA A 212 26.14 -14.01 5.37
N THR A 213 26.52 -13.40 4.25
CA THR A 213 27.81 -12.73 4.08
C THR A 213 27.68 -11.22 3.86
N GLY A 214 28.61 -10.47 4.45
CA GLY A 214 28.67 -9.01 4.32
C GLY A 214 27.55 -8.25 5.03
N SER A 215 27.57 -6.93 4.92
CA SER A 215 26.50 -6.03 5.36
C SER A 215 25.46 -5.90 4.24
N ASN A 216 24.18 -6.05 4.57
CA ASN A 216 23.10 -6.06 3.60
C ASN A 216 22.00 -5.06 3.99
N PHE A 217 21.54 -4.27 3.02
CA PHE A 217 20.24 -3.63 3.06
C PHE A 217 19.26 -4.48 2.26
N VAL A 218 18.37 -5.16 2.98
CA VAL A 218 17.37 -6.05 2.42
C VAL A 218 16.06 -5.30 2.25
N LEU A 219 15.60 -5.18 1.02
CA LEU A 219 14.29 -4.62 0.70
C LEU A 219 13.37 -5.77 0.29
N VAL A 220 12.40 -6.11 1.12
CA VAL A 220 11.38 -7.10 0.79
C VAL A 220 10.15 -6.39 0.24
N PHE A 221 9.62 -6.87 -0.88
CA PHE A 221 8.38 -6.37 -1.46
C PHE A 221 7.41 -7.52 -1.73
N ILE A 222 6.24 -7.44 -1.10
CA ILE A 222 5.14 -8.40 -1.26
C ILE A 222 4.06 -7.75 -2.12
N HIS A 223 3.80 -8.36 -3.27
CA HIS A 223 2.92 -7.79 -4.29
C HIS A 223 1.43 -7.97 -3.98
N GLY A 224 0.61 -7.16 -4.68
CA GLY A 224 -0.84 -7.22 -4.67
C GLY A 224 -1.46 -8.29 -5.56
N TRP A 225 -2.79 -8.27 -5.62
CA TRP A 225 -3.63 -9.35 -6.13
C TRP A 225 -3.71 -9.47 -7.67
N ARG A 226 -3.13 -8.54 -8.42
CA ARG A 226 -3.04 -8.59 -9.91
C ARG A 226 -1.70 -9.07 -10.43
N HIS A 227 -0.78 -9.36 -9.52
CA HIS A 227 0.61 -9.60 -9.84
C HIS A 227 1.03 -11.01 -9.45
N ASP A 228 2.12 -11.44 -10.05
CA ASP A 228 2.89 -12.62 -9.73
C ASP A 228 4.34 -12.37 -10.14
N ALA A 229 5.22 -13.36 -10.01
CA ALA A 229 6.63 -13.20 -10.37
C ALA A 229 6.94 -13.48 -11.86
N GLN A 230 5.94 -13.51 -12.75
CA GLN A 230 6.18 -13.85 -14.17
C GLN A 230 7.11 -12.84 -14.87
N VAL A 231 7.67 -13.27 -16.01
CA VAL A 231 8.50 -12.38 -16.82
C VAL A 231 7.68 -11.20 -17.34
N GLY A 232 8.25 -10.00 -17.17
CA GLY A 232 7.67 -8.70 -17.49
C GLY A 232 6.73 -8.15 -16.43
N ASP A 233 6.47 -8.82 -15.30
CA ASP A 233 5.58 -8.30 -14.23
C ASP A 233 5.96 -6.87 -13.79
N THR A 234 4.97 -5.98 -13.71
CA THR A 234 5.21 -4.56 -13.43
C THR A 234 5.59 -4.31 -11.98
N ASN A 235 5.17 -5.16 -11.03
CA ASN A 235 5.61 -5.04 -9.64
C ASN A 235 7.04 -5.54 -9.46
N VAL A 236 7.47 -6.51 -10.27
CA VAL A 236 8.89 -6.88 -10.34
C VAL A 236 9.73 -5.72 -10.89
N ALA A 237 9.23 -5.00 -11.91
CA ALA A 237 9.87 -3.79 -12.42
C ALA A 237 9.90 -2.65 -11.36
N ASP A 238 8.79 -2.44 -10.65
CA ASP A 238 8.75 -1.46 -9.54
C ASP A 238 9.76 -1.79 -8.45
N LEU A 239 9.92 -3.07 -8.09
CA LEU A 239 10.92 -3.48 -7.12
C LEU A 239 12.35 -3.20 -7.61
N ARG A 240 12.63 -3.36 -8.90
CA ARG A 240 13.93 -2.99 -9.48
C ARG A 240 14.18 -1.50 -9.41
N LEU A 241 13.16 -0.68 -9.68
CA LEU A 241 13.23 0.77 -9.49
C LEU A 241 13.55 1.12 -8.03
N TYR A 242 12.83 0.54 -7.08
CA TYR A 242 13.08 0.71 -5.64
C TYR A 242 14.49 0.26 -5.24
N ALA A 243 14.96 -0.88 -5.74
CA ALA A 243 16.29 -1.40 -5.45
C ALA A 243 17.39 -0.47 -5.96
N ALA A 244 17.22 0.10 -7.16
CA ALA A 244 18.14 1.05 -7.73
C ALA A 244 18.16 2.38 -6.93
N HIS A 245 17.00 2.87 -6.47
CA HIS A 245 16.93 3.98 -5.51
C HIS A 245 17.65 3.66 -4.20
N ALA A 246 17.40 2.50 -3.62
CA ALA A 246 18.03 2.04 -2.38
C ALA A 246 19.57 2.04 -2.50
N VAL A 247 20.14 1.57 -3.63
CA VAL A 247 21.59 1.63 -3.86
C VAL A 247 22.10 3.06 -3.83
N ARG A 248 21.38 3.98 -4.49
CA ARG A 248 21.75 5.40 -4.50
C ARG A 248 21.73 5.98 -3.09
N PHE A 249 20.69 5.69 -2.32
CA PHE A 249 20.50 6.24 -0.98
C PHE A 249 21.53 5.70 0.03
N VAL A 250 21.85 4.40 -0.04
CA VAL A 250 22.93 3.79 0.76
C VAL A 250 24.28 4.45 0.40
N ARG A 251 24.57 4.66 -0.89
CA ARG A 251 25.82 5.31 -1.32
C ARG A 251 25.95 6.76 -0.90
N GLN A 252 24.85 7.53 -0.92
CA GLN A 252 24.87 8.91 -0.44
C GLN A 252 25.28 8.98 1.04
N ARG A 253 24.88 7.99 1.84
CA ARG A 253 25.21 7.90 3.27
C ARG A 253 26.67 7.53 3.52
N CYS A 254 27.27 6.70 2.67
CA CYS A 254 28.70 6.33 2.76
C CYS A 254 29.65 7.53 2.87
N ALA A 255 29.32 8.68 2.26
CA ALA A 255 30.13 9.89 2.34
C ALA A 255 30.29 10.44 3.77
N SER A 256 29.28 10.25 4.62
CA SER A 256 29.28 10.72 6.02
C SER A 256 29.38 9.59 7.04
N GLU A 257 28.93 8.39 6.66
CA GLU A 257 28.77 7.23 7.54
C GLU A 257 29.42 5.99 6.88
N PRO A 258 30.69 5.68 7.20
CA PRO A 258 31.46 4.62 6.54
C PRO A 258 30.82 3.22 6.57
N VAL A 259 29.95 2.99 7.55
CA VAL A 259 29.19 1.74 7.71
C VAL A 259 28.36 1.37 6.47
N TYR A 260 27.94 2.36 5.69
CA TYR A 260 27.14 2.16 4.47
C TYR A 260 27.98 1.89 3.23
N CYS A 261 29.31 2.09 3.27
CA CYS A 261 30.15 1.97 2.08
C CYS A 261 30.25 0.54 1.53
N ASP A 262 30.26 -0.45 2.43
CA ASP A 262 30.34 -1.87 2.09
C ASP A 262 28.97 -2.57 2.08
N MET A 263 27.89 -1.81 2.30
CA MET A 263 26.54 -2.36 2.38
C MET A 263 25.99 -2.67 0.99
N LYS A 264 25.60 -3.93 0.78
CA LYS A 264 24.98 -4.40 -0.47
C LYS A 264 23.48 -4.31 -0.40
N VAL A 265 22.84 -3.86 -1.48
CA VAL A 265 21.37 -3.88 -1.60
C VAL A 265 20.92 -5.21 -2.18
N THR A 266 20.05 -5.90 -1.46
CA THR A 266 19.36 -7.11 -1.93
C THR A 266 17.86 -6.89 -1.86
N ALA A 267 17.22 -6.76 -3.01
CA ALA A 267 15.78 -6.70 -3.11
C ALA A 267 15.21 -8.12 -3.21
N ILE A 268 14.16 -8.42 -2.45
CA ILE A 268 13.49 -9.73 -2.43
C ILE A 268 12.04 -9.52 -2.83
N TYR A 269 11.66 -10.10 -3.96
CA TYR A 269 10.27 -10.15 -4.41
C TYR A 269 9.60 -11.37 -3.79
N VAL A 270 8.56 -11.16 -2.99
CA VAL A 270 7.74 -12.25 -2.47
C VAL A 270 6.57 -12.47 -3.43
N GLY A 271 6.68 -13.56 -4.18
CA GLY A 271 5.68 -13.99 -5.16
C GLY A 271 4.64 -14.92 -4.54
N TRP A 272 3.38 -14.74 -4.88
CA TRP A 272 2.32 -15.69 -4.61
C TRP A 272 1.31 -15.61 -5.76
N ARG A 273 0.35 -16.52 -5.81
CA ARG A 273 -0.64 -16.54 -6.89
C ARG A 273 -1.75 -15.49 -6.70
N GLY A 274 -1.35 -14.22 -6.80
CA GLY A 274 -2.22 -13.05 -6.81
C GLY A 274 -3.02 -12.99 -8.10
N ALA A 275 -2.34 -12.82 -9.23
CA ALA A 275 -2.97 -12.73 -10.54
C ALA A 275 -3.77 -14.02 -10.85
N ARG A 276 -5.09 -13.88 -11.05
CA ARG A 276 -5.96 -14.99 -11.51
C ARG A 276 -6.29 -14.91 -13.00
N VAL A 277 -6.17 -13.74 -13.60
CA VAL A 277 -6.44 -13.49 -15.02
C VAL A 277 -5.14 -13.04 -15.68
N ASP A 278 -4.77 -13.65 -16.80
CA ASP A 278 -3.72 -13.11 -17.66
C ASP A 278 -4.24 -11.86 -18.39
N GLU A 279 -4.16 -10.73 -17.71
CA GLU A 279 -4.58 -9.43 -18.25
C GLU A 279 -3.76 -9.01 -19.47
N ARG A 280 -2.53 -9.53 -19.62
CA ARG A 280 -1.72 -9.32 -20.82
C ARG A 280 -2.25 -10.12 -21.98
N GLY A 281 -2.63 -11.37 -21.76
CA GLY A 281 -3.35 -12.19 -22.71
C GLY A 281 -4.63 -11.49 -23.17
N LEU A 282 -5.38 -10.89 -22.23
CA LEU A 282 -6.59 -10.13 -22.52
C LEU A 282 -6.31 -8.87 -23.36
N ARG A 283 -5.30 -8.07 -23.02
CA ARG A 283 -4.89 -6.90 -23.81
C ARG A 283 -4.37 -7.27 -25.19
N ARG A 284 -3.61 -8.37 -25.30
CA ARG A 284 -3.13 -8.91 -26.60
C ARG A 284 -4.30 -9.40 -27.46
N MET A 285 -5.33 -10.01 -26.86
CA MET A 285 -6.45 -10.61 -27.58
C MET A 285 -7.53 -9.59 -27.99
N PHE A 286 -7.81 -8.58 -27.17
CA PHE A 286 -8.91 -7.64 -27.38
C PHE A 286 -8.48 -6.18 -27.59
N GLY A 287 -7.17 -5.91 -27.64
CA GLY A 287 -6.59 -4.58 -27.78
C GLY A 287 -6.63 -3.75 -26.48
N ASN A 288 -5.91 -2.63 -26.44
CA ASN A 288 -5.68 -1.86 -25.21
C ASN A 288 -6.96 -1.23 -24.63
N TRP A 289 -7.87 -0.73 -25.48
CA TRP A 289 -9.08 -0.04 -25.02
C TRP A 289 -10.14 -1.00 -24.46
N LEU A 290 -10.51 -2.04 -25.24
CA LEU A 290 -11.48 -3.06 -24.83
C LEU A 290 -10.91 -4.00 -23.75
N GLY A 291 -9.67 -4.46 -23.94
CA GLY A 291 -8.97 -5.29 -22.95
C GLY A 291 -8.73 -4.55 -21.63
N GLY A 292 -8.45 -3.24 -21.65
CA GLY A 292 -8.32 -2.42 -20.44
C GLY A 292 -9.64 -2.26 -19.68
N ALA A 293 -10.75 -1.93 -20.38
CA ALA A 293 -12.06 -1.79 -19.75
C ALA A 293 -12.59 -3.11 -19.17
N ILE A 294 -12.41 -4.22 -19.90
CA ILE A 294 -12.77 -5.56 -19.43
C ILE A 294 -11.87 -5.96 -18.26
N SER A 295 -10.56 -5.71 -18.35
CA SER A 295 -9.59 -5.97 -17.29
C SER A 295 -9.96 -5.26 -16.00
N THR A 296 -10.34 -3.98 -16.02
CA THR A 296 -10.73 -3.22 -14.82
C THR A 296 -12.01 -3.76 -14.17
N LEU A 297 -13.01 -4.17 -14.97
CA LEU A 297 -14.25 -4.77 -14.47
C LEU A 297 -14.05 -6.19 -13.96
N SER A 298 -13.22 -7.00 -14.63
CA SER A 298 -12.84 -8.34 -14.18
C SER A 298 -11.95 -8.31 -12.96
N ALA A 299 -11.06 -7.32 -12.89
CA ALA A 299 -10.11 -7.15 -11.82
C ALA A 299 -10.81 -7.00 -10.47
N GLY A 300 -11.83 -6.14 -10.40
CA GLY A 300 -12.57 -5.99 -9.15
C GLY A 300 -13.21 -7.29 -8.64
N THR A 301 -13.54 -8.23 -9.53
CA THR A 301 -14.16 -9.52 -9.18
C THR A 301 -13.18 -10.59 -8.69
N THR A 302 -11.91 -10.53 -9.10
CA THR A 302 -10.88 -11.51 -8.72
C THR A 302 -10.25 -11.19 -7.37
N LEU A 303 -10.28 -9.92 -6.91
CA LEU A 303 -9.89 -9.53 -5.55
C LEU A 303 -10.57 -10.41 -4.48
N PHE A 304 -11.87 -10.69 -4.63
CA PHE A 304 -12.69 -11.43 -3.66
C PHE A 304 -12.18 -12.84 -3.38
N ASP A 305 -11.71 -13.50 -4.42
CA ASP A 305 -11.26 -14.88 -4.34
C ASP A 305 -9.78 -14.98 -3.94
N ARG A 306 -9.00 -13.92 -4.18
CA ARG A 306 -7.57 -13.89 -3.87
C ARG A 306 -7.27 -13.43 -2.45
N LYS A 307 -8.16 -12.67 -1.82
CA LYS A 307 -7.99 -12.26 -0.41
C LYS A 307 -7.86 -13.45 0.55
N PRO A 308 -8.75 -14.47 0.56
CA PRO A 308 -8.58 -15.63 1.43
C PRO A 308 -7.27 -16.39 1.19
N VAL A 309 -6.78 -16.40 -0.06
CA VAL A 309 -5.49 -17.01 -0.41
C VAL A 309 -4.31 -16.19 0.14
N ALA A 310 -4.35 -14.87 0.04
CA ALA A 310 -3.33 -14.01 0.66
C ALA A 310 -3.28 -14.22 2.18
N GLU A 311 -4.43 -14.36 2.83
CA GLU A 311 -4.54 -14.64 4.26
C GLU A 311 -4.05 -16.06 4.63
N SER A 312 -4.27 -17.06 3.78
CA SER A 312 -3.76 -18.43 4.02
C SER A 312 -2.26 -18.56 3.83
N VAL A 313 -1.68 -17.79 2.89
CA VAL A 313 -0.23 -17.75 2.61
C VAL A 313 0.53 -16.90 3.63
N ALA A 314 -0.16 -16.03 4.38
CA ALA A 314 0.46 -15.11 5.33
C ALA A 314 1.36 -15.79 6.37
N PRO A 315 0.95 -16.86 7.08
CA PRO A 315 1.81 -17.50 8.09
C PRO A 315 3.11 -18.05 7.51
N GLY A 316 3.05 -18.69 6.34
CA GLY A 316 4.23 -19.21 5.63
C GLY A 316 5.18 -18.09 5.20
N THR A 317 4.62 -16.98 4.71
CA THR A 317 5.39 -15.77 4.36
C THR A 317 6.12 -15.20 5.57
N ILE A 318 5.42 -14.97 6.69
CA ILE A 318 6.02 -14.42 7.90
C ILE A 318 7.11 -15.36 8.45
N SER A 319 6.88 -16.68 8.41
CA SER A 319 7.88 -17.67 8.82
C SER A 319 9.16 -17.62 7.96
N ALA A 320 9.01 -17.50 6.64
CA ALA A 320 10.14 -17.36 5.72
C ALA A 320 10.90 -16.05 5.96
N LEU A 321 10.21 -14.93 6.16
CA LEU A 321 10.83 -13.63 6.43
C LEU A 321 11.56 -13.61 7.79
N ARG A 322 11.01 -14.24 8.83
CA ARG A 322 11.71 -14.44 10.12
C ARG A 322 12.98 -15.28 9.98
N SER A 323 12.95 -16.26 9.09
CA SER A 323 14.13 -17.07 8.79
C SER A 323 15.25 -16.24 8.13
N LEU A 324 14.89 -15.24 7.29
CA LEU A 324 15.84 -14.28 6.74
C LEU A 324 16.34 -13.30 7.82
N GLU A 325 15.45 -12.76 8.64
CA GLU A 325 15.81 -11.89 9.77
C GLU A 325 16.81 -12.56 10.71
N THR A 326 16.64 -13.85 11.00
CA THR A 326 17.58 -14.63 11.82
C THR A 326 18.99 -14.68 11.22
N VAL A 327 19.12 -14.72 9.89
CA VAL A 327 20.42 -14.70 9.20
C VAL A 327 21.06 -13.32 9.22
N LEU A 328 20.23 -12.27 9.16
CA LEU A 328 20.64 -10.88 9.19
C LEU A 328 20.97 -10.40 10.62
N ALA A 329 20.39 -11.03 11.64
CA ALA A 329 20.63 -10.69 13.02
C ALA A 329 22.13 -10.78 13.38
N PRO A 330 22.64 -9.87 14.23
CA PRO A 330 24.02 -9.91 14.68
C PRO A 330 24.30 -11.23 15.42
N THR A 331 25.38 -11.94 15.05
CA THR A 331 25.75 -13.19 15.75
C THR A 331 26.48 -12.95 17.08
N GLY A 332 26.70 -11.68 17.45
CA GLY A 332 27.29 -11.27 18.72
C GLY A 332 27.69 -9.80 18.74
N PRO A 333 28.20 -9.28 19.88
CA PRO A 333 28.56 -7.87 20.04
C PRO A 333 29.71 -7.40 19.13
N SER A 334 30.49 -8.33 18.60
CA SER A 334 31.64 -8.10 17.71
C SER A 334 31.33 -8.38 16.24
N ASP A 335 30.07 -8.63 15.87
CA ASP A 335 29.69 -8.85 14.47
C ASP A 335 29.90 -7.54 13.69
N PRO A 336 30.80 -7.49 12.70
CA PRO A 336 31.05 -6.28 11.93
C PRO A 336 29.94 -6.00 10.91
N ARG A 337 28.99 -6.92 10.70
CA ARG A 337 27.90 -6.76 9.74
C ARG A 337 26.87 -5.77 10.26
N HIS A 338 26.53 -4.82 9.39
CA HIS A 338 25.49 -3.84 9.64
C HIS A 338 24.35 -4.13 8.68
N ASN A 339 23.45 -5.00 9.12
CA ASN A 339 22.30 -5.40 8.32
C ASN A 339 21.09 -4.52 8.63
N ARG A 340 20.30 -4.27 7.59
CA ARG A 340 19.01 -3.58 7.66
C ARG A 340 17.99 -4.32 6.80
N MET A 341 16.74 -4.38 7.23
CA MET A 341 15.64 -5.05 6.54
C MET A 341 14.38 -4.18 6.56
N LEU A 342 13.94 -3.75 5.38
CA LEU A 342 12.68 -3.05 5.16
C LEU A 342 11.69 -4.00 4.49
N VAL A 343 10.52 -4.23 5.10
CA VAL A 343 9.48 -5.11 4.57
C VAL A 343 8.29 -4.29 4.11
N VAL A 344 8.01 -4.31 2.81
CA VAL A 344 6.91 -3.56 2.19
C VAL A 344 5.86 -4.52 1.65
N GLY A 345 4.60 -4.32 2.02
CA GLY A 345 3.46 -5.03 1.44
C GLY A 345 2.50 -4.06 0.76
N HIS A 346 2.26 -4.25 -0.53
CA HIS A 346 1.33 -3.43 -1.32
C HIS A 346 -0.01 -4.13 -1.47
N SER A 347 -1.13 -3.41 -1.35
CA SER A 347 -2.47 -3.95 -1.64
C SER A 347 -2.78 -5.21 -0.82
N LEU A 348 -3.08 -6.36 -1.44
CA LEU A 348 -3.23 -7.65 -0.73
C LEU A 348 -1.92 -8.17 -0.11
N GLY A 349 -0.74 -7.77 -0.59
CA GLY A 349 0.52 -8.03 0.12
C GLY A 349 0.59 -7.27 1.45
N GLY A 350 -0.02 -6.09 1.53
CA GLY A 350 -0.23 -5.37 2.78
C GLY A 350 -1.23 -6.08 3.71
N ASP A 351 -2.29 -6.68 3.15
CA ASP A 351 -3.24 -7.52 3.89
C ASP A 351 -2.60 -8.80 4.44
N MET A 352 -1.71 -9.42 3.67
CA MET A 352 -0.92 -10.57 4.09
C MET A 352 -0.07 -10.23 5.32
N LEU A 353 0.66 -9.11 5.30
CA LEU A 353 1.43 -8.64 6.46
C LEU A 353 0.55 -8.27 7.65
N ALA A 354 -0.52 -7.50 7.42
CA ALA A 354 -1.45 -7.10 8.47
C ALA A 354 -2.09 -8.32 9.14
N THR A 355 -2.44 -9.35 8.37
CA THR A 355 -3.02 -10.60 8.87
C THR A 355 -1.99 -11.43 9.63
N GLY A 356 -0.82 -11.66 9.03
CA GLY A 356 0.23 -12.51 9.59
C GLY A 356 0.86 -11.95 10.85
N LEU A 357 0.93 -10.62 11.00
CA LEU A 357 1.59 -9.95 12.13
C LEU A 357 0.63 -9.49 13.23
N ARG A 358 -0.68 -9.46 12.99
CA ARG A 358 -1.68 -8.90 13.93
C ARG A 358 -1.53 -9.44 15.35
N ASP A 359 -1.54 -10.76 15.49
CA ASP A 359 -1.53 -11.40 16.81
C ASP A 359 -0.21 -11.17 17.55
N ASP A 360 0.89 -11.06 16.81
CA ASP A 360 2.20 -10.81 17.38
C ASP A 360 2.34 -9.35 17.81
N LEU A 361 1.82 -8.40 17.03
CA LEU A 361 1.72 -6.99 17.41
C LEU A 361 0.87 -6.80 18.67
N VAL A 362 -0.30 -7.45 18.74
CA VAL A 362 -1.15 -7.43 19.94
C VAL A 362 -0.42 -8.02 21.15
N LYS A 363 0.25 -9.16 21.01
CA LYS A 363 1.04 -9.76 22.09
C LYS A 363 2.22 -8.88 22.52
N MET A 364 2.92 -8.26 21.56
CA MET A 364 4.02 -7.33 21.82
C MET A 364 3.52 -6.13 22.64
N VAL A 365 2.41 -5.51 22.22
CA VAL A 365 1.80 -4.41 22.97
C VAL A 365 1.39 -4.86 24.36
N ARG A 366 0.81 -6.05 24.55
CA ARG A 366 0.45 -6.57 25.88
C ARG A 366 1.65 -6.83 26.79
N ARG A 367 2.76 -7.29 26.23
CA ARG A 367 4.00 -7.63 26.96
C ARG A 367 4.94 -6.44 27.15
N HIS A 368 4.71 -5.33 26.45
CA HIS A 368 5.57 -4.16 26.48
C HIS A 368 5.78 -3.62 27.90
N GLN A 369 7.01 -3.26 28.26
CA GLN A 369 7.30 -2.64 29.54
C GLN A 369 7.34 -1.12 29.35
N PRO A 370 6.53 -0.34 30.09
CA PRO A 370 6.56 1.12 30.02
C PRO A 370 7.99 1.67 30.18
N GLY A 371 8.36 2.68 29.40
CA GLY A 371 9.69 3.31 29.42
C GLY A 371 10.77 2.58 28.62
N THR A 372 10.50 1.38 28.12
CA THR A 372 11.44 0.61 27.28
C THR A 372 11.15 0.83 25.79
N LEU A 373 12.14 0.61 24.92
CA LEU A 373 11.94 0.63 23.48
C LEU A 373 11.20 -0.66 23.06
N MET A 374 10.12 -0.50 22.32
CA MET A 374 9.47 -1.62 21.63
C MET A 374 10.34 -2.04 20.44
N PRO A 375 10.74 -3.32 20.36
CA PRO A 375 11.49 -3.81 19.22
C PRO A 375 10.62 -3.87 17.97
N PRO A 376 11.22 -3.84 16.77
CA PRO A 376 10.52 -4.16 15.53
C PRO A 376 9.84 -5.54 15.59
N VAL A 377 8.71 -5.70 14.90
CA VAL A 377 7.99 -6.99 14.83
C VAL A 377 8.61 -7.95 13.80
N LEU A 378 9.24 -7.39 12.77
CA LEU A 378 9.86 -8.09 11.66
C LEU A 378 10.80 -7.12 10.92
N GLY A 379 12.07 -7.48 10.78
CA GLY A 379 13.06 -6.60 10.17
C GLY A 379 13.31 -5.35 11.03
N ASP A 380 13.68 -4.23 10.40
CA ASP A 380 13.75 -2.92 11.08
C ASP A 380 12.43 -2.15 10.99
N LEU A 381 11.67 -2.35 9.91
CA LEU A 381 10.40 -1.66 9.67
C LEU A 381 9.50 -2.48 8.74
N VAL A 382 8.22 -2.54 9.10
CA VAL A 382 7.14 -3.04 8.22
C VAL A 382 6.34 -1.86 7.68
N VAL A 383 6.15 -1.81 6.36
CA VAL A 383 5.38 -0.78 5.67
C VAL A 383 4.25 -1.40 4.87
N LEU A 384 3.02 -0.99 5.14
CA LEU A 384 1.82 -1.38 4.41
C LEU A 384 1.46 -0.23 3.46
N VAL A 385 1.49 -0.45 2.16
CA VAL A 385 1.17 0.59 1.16
C VAL A 385 -0.18 0.27 0.54
N ASN A 386 -1.14 1.18 0.68
CA ASN A 386 -2.52 1.00 0.26
C ASN A 386 -3.08 -0.39 0.60
N PRO A 387 -2.99 -0.84 1.88
CA PRO A 387 -3.34 -2.20 2.23
C PRO A 387 -4.84 -2.47 2.00
N ALA A 388 -5.14 -3.53 1.27
CA ALA A 388 -6.50 -4.04 1.07
C ALA A 388 -6.93 -4.91 2.29
N ALA A 389 -6.73 -4.37 3.48
CA ALA A 389 -6.90 -5.04 4.76
C ALA A 389 -7.98 -4.33 5.60
N GLU A 390 -8.84 -5.10 6.27
CA GLU A 390 -9.85 -4.54 7.18
C GLU A 390 -9.20 -3.68 8.26
N ALA A 391 -9.79 -2.53 8.52
CA ALA A 391 -9.31 -1.63 9.57
C ALA A 391 -9.31 -2.30 10.95
N THR A 392 -10.19 -3.27 11.22
CA THR A 392 -10.18 -4.06 12.46
C THR A 392 -8.84 -4.71 12.78
N LYS A 393 -8.05 -5.09 11.76
CA LYS A 393 -6.70 -5.64 11.97
C LYS A 393 -5.81 -4.61 12.65
N TRP A 394 -5.87 -3.35 12.22
CA TRP A 394 -5.12 -2.24 12.80
C TRP A 394 -5.73 -1.72 14.11
N THR A 395 -7.04 -1.52 14.17
CA THR A 395 -7.71 -1.01 15.38
C THR A 395 -7.58 -2.00 16.53
N SER A 396 -7.38 -3.30 16.27
CA SER A 396 -7.07 -4.26 17.32
C SER A 396 -5.75 -3.93 18.04
N ILE A 397 -4.73 -3.43 17.33
CA ILE A 397 -3.46 -2.98 17.93
C ILE A 397 -3.70 -1.68 18.71
N GLN A 398 -4.38 -0.71 18.09
CA GLN A 398 -4.68 0.57 18.74
C GLN A 398 -5.50 0.39 20.01
N ARG A 399 -6.45 -0.55 20.02
CA ARG A 399 -7.26 -0.88 21.20
C ARG A 399 -6.42 -1.45 22.34
N GLU A 400 -5.40 -2.24 22.03
CA GLU A 400 -4.47 -2.76 23.03
C GLU A 400 -3.55 -1.67 23.58
N VAL A 401 -3.07 -0.75 22.74
CA VAL A 401 -2.32 0.42 23.21
C VAL A 401 -3.21 1.31 24.08
N TRP A 402 -4.44 1.56 23.63
CA TRP A 402 -5.44 2.35 24.36
C TRP A 402 -5.82 1.73 25.70
N ALA A 403 -5.89 0.39 25.80
CA ALA A 403 -6.15 -0.29 27.06
C ALA A 403 -4.99 -0.15 28.09
N ARG A 404 -3.81 0.26 27.63
CA ARG A 404 -2.60 0.39 28.45
C ARG A 404 -2.16 1.83 28.69
N THR A 405 -2.83 2.80 28.07
CA THR A 405 -2.49 4.24 28.15
C THR A 405 -3.73 5.07 28.37
N ALA A 406 -3.65 6.09 29.22
CA ALA A 406 -4.74 7.00 29.49
C ALA A 406 -4.50 8.34 28.78
N PHE A 407 -5.41 8.76 27.89
CA PHE A 407 -5.21 9.92 27.01
C PHE A 407 -5.70 11.26 27.58
N HIS A 408 -6.58 11.22 28.59
CA HIS A 408 -7.19 12.42 29.15
C HIS A 408 -7.42 12.26 30.64
N THR A 409 -7.48 13.39 31.33
CA THR A 409 -7.80 13.41 32.75
C THR A 409 -9.30 13.30 32.96
N ASP A 410 -9.72 12.43 33.86
CA ASP A 410 -11.09 12.33 34.32
C ASP A 410 -11.15 12.06 35.83
N ILE A 411 -12.34 11.84 36.37
CA ILE A 411 -12.53 11.59 37.81
C ILE A 411 -11.78 10.35 38.33
N ASN A 412 -11.45 9.41 37.44
CA ASN A 412 -10.74 8.17 37.74
C ASN A 412 -9.28 8.18 37.26
N THR A 413 -8.90 9.13 36.42
CA THR A 413 -7.58 9.24 35.76
C THR A 413 -6.96 10.61 36.07
N PRO A 414 -6.05 10.69 37.06
CA PRO A 414 -5.40 11.95 37.42
C PRO A 414 -4.38 12.40 36.37
N ALA A 415 -4.07 13.70 36.33
CA ALA A 415 -3.06 14.28 35.43
C ALA A 415 -1.68 13.59 35.53
N ALA A 416 -1.30 13.14 36.74
CA ALA A 416 -0.07 12.40 36.94
C ALA A 416 -0.04 11.05 36.19
N ALA A 417 -1.19 10.36 36.08
CA ALA A 417 -1.28 9.12 35.30
C ALA A 417 -1.14 9.41 33.80
N VAL A 418 -1.82 10.43 33.29
CA VAL A 418 -1.70 10.88 31.88
C VAL A 418 -0.27 11.29 31.52
N ILE A 419 0.46 11.89 32.47
CA ILE A 419 1.87 12.26 32.31
C ILE A 419 2.77 11.02 32.32
N ALA A 420 2.58 10.11 33.27
CA ALA A 420 3.34 8.85 33.35
C ALA A 420 3.13 7.99 32.09
N ASP A 421 1.95 8.03 31.48
CA ASP A 421 1.65 7.29 30.25
C ASP A 421 2.33 7.88 29.00
N ASN A 422 2.79 9.14 29.02
CA ASN A 422 3.62 9.65 27.93
C ASN A 422 4.96 8.90 27.82
N ASP A 423 5.40 8.28 28.92
CA ASP A 423 6.59 7.45 28.97
C ASP A 423 6.31 5.97 28.63
N PHE A 424 5.07 5.59 28.29
CA PHE A 424 4.75 4.20 27.93
C PHE A 424 5.65 3.70 26.79
N PHE A 425 5.77 4.51 25.75
CA PHE A 425 6.90 4.45 24.83
C PHE A 425 7.86 5.59 25.19
N PRO A 426 9.17 5.43 25.08
CA PRO A 426 10.11 6.53 25.31
C PRO A 426 10.17 7.48 24.11
N ASP A 427 10.62 8.73 24.29
CA ASP A 427 10.80 9.71 23.20
C ASP A 427 11.68 9.21 22.05
N ARG A 428 12.58 8.27 22.33
CA ARG A 428 13.46 7.65 21.33
C ARG A 428 12.79 6.53 20.52
N GLN A 429 11.53 6.20 20.80
CA GLN A 429 10.81 5.15 20.07
C GLN A 429 10.68 5.51 18.59
N LYS A 430 11.18 4.60 17.73
CA LYS A 430 11.03 4.64 16.28
C LYS A 430 9.70 3.97 15.88
N PRO A 431 9.13 4.30 14.71
CA PRO A 431 8.06 3.50 14.15
C PRO A 431 8.53 2.05 13.92
N VAL A 432 7.67 1.08 14.22
CA VAL A 432 7.91 -0.35 13.99
C VAL A 432 7.00 -0.91 12.90
N VAL A 433 5.81 -0.33 12.75
CA VAL A 433 4.89 -0.62 11.64
C VAL A 433 4.26 0.68 11.18
N VAL A 434 4.26 0.87 9.86
CA VAL A 434 3.69 2.05 9.20
C VAL A 434 2.71 1.59 8.14
N SER A 435 1.46 2.02 8.22
CA SER A 435 0.48 1.90 7.14
C SER A 435 0.36 3.24 6.43
N ILE A 436 0.46 3.26 5.11
CA ILE A 436 0.35 4.45 4.28
C ILE A 436 -0.74 4.22 3.26
N THR A 437 -1.81 5.02 3.29
CA THR A 437 -2.94 4.90 2.36
C THR A 437 -3.20 6.24 1.70
N ALA A 438 -3.46 6.24 0.39
CA ALA A 438 -3.80 7.44 -0.36
C ALA A 438 -5.03 8.13 0.25
N ALA A 439 -4.88 9.42 0.58
CA ALA A 439 -5.89 10.22 1.23
C ALA A 439 -6.92 10.67 0.20
N LEU A 440 -8.20 10.46 0.49
CA LEU A 440 -9.25 10.89 -0.41
C LEU A 440 -9.54 12.40 -0.35
N ALA A 441 -9.48 12.98 0.86
CA ALA A 441 -9.93 14.34 1.11
C ALA A 441 -9.24 14.95 2.33
N PHE A 442 -9.12 16.27 2.30
CA PHE A 442 -8.79 17.10 3.46
C PHE A 442 -10.03 17.87 3.94
N PRO A 443 -10.25 18.01 5.26
CA PRO A 443 -9.58 17.29 6.35
C PRO A 443 -10.02 15.82 6.42
N ALA A 444 -9.51 15.06 7.39
CA ALA A 444 -10.04 13.73 7.69
C ALA A 444 -11.57 13.73 7.85
N GLY A 445 -12.25 12.81 7.15
CA GLY A 445 -13.71 12.76 7.02
C GLY A 445 -14.33 13.81 6.09
N GLY A 446 -13.54 14.59 5.34
CA GLY A 446 -13.99 15.63 4.40
C GLY A 446 -14.61 16.87 5.06
N LEU A 447 -14.91 17.92 4.29
CA LEU A 447 -15.51 19.16 4.78
C LEU A 447 -17.02 19.03 5.05
N ARG A 448 -17.49 19.49 6.22
CA ARG A 448 -18.92 19.67 6.54
C ARG A 448 -19.41 21.03 6.03
N ALA A 449 -20.70 21.16 5.78
CA ALA A 449 -21.31 22.45 5.42
C ALA A 449 -21.02 23.56 6.46
N GLY A 450 -21.00 23.21 7.75
CA GLY A 450 -20.63 24.12 8.84
C GLY A 450 -19.15 24.53 8.82
N ASP A 451 -18.26 23.64 8.36
CA ASP A 451 -16.82 23.93 8.26
C ASP A 451 -16.59 25.06 7.26
N CYS A 452 -17.23 25.00 6.09
CA CYS A 452 -17.11 26.03 5.06
C CYS A 452 -17.71 27.38 5.48
N ALA A 453 -18.85 27.36 6.17
CA ALA A 453 -19.41 28.58 6.75
C ALA A 453 -18.44 29.25 7.73
N TRP A 454 -17.77 28.46 8.58
CA TRP A 454 -16.77 28.97 9.52
C TRP A 454 -15.48 29.44 8.84
N ILE A 455 -14.95 28.70 7.85
CA ILE A 455 -13.78 29.08 7.07
C ILE A 455 -14.02 30.43 6.36
N GLY A 456 -15.22 30.68 5.87
CA GLY A 456 -15.60 31.92 5.19
C GLY A 456 -15.69 33.16 6.09
N LEU A 457 -15.63 33.00 7.42
CA LEU A 457 -15.72 34.13 8.34
C LEU A 457 -14.43 34.98 8.30
N ASP A 458 -14.59 36.28 8.03
CA ASP A 458 -13.52 37.27 8.20
C ASP A 458 -13.69 38.03 9.52
N LEU A 459 -13.47 37.31 10.61
CA LEU A 459 -13.49 37.85 11.97
C LEU A 459 -12.06 38.04 12.47
N ASN A 460 -11.83 39.09 13.26
CA ASN A 460 -10.58 39.28 14.00
C ASN A 460 -10.68 38.61 15.38
N ASP A 461 -10.56 37.29 15.41
CA ASP A 461 -10.61 36.47 16.62
C ASP A 461 -9.34 35.62 16.75
N ARG A 462 -9.26 34.81 17.82
CA ARG A 462 -8.15 33.87 18.05
C ARG A 462 -7.94 32.84 16.94
N PHE A 463 -8.93 32.61 16.09
CA PHE A 463 -8.92 31.61 15.04
C PHE A 463 -8.58 32.17 13.65
N ARG A 464 -8.34 33.50 13.53
CA ARG A 464 -7.96 34.14 12.27
C ARG A 464 -6.78 33.45 11.59
N ALA A 465 -5.73 33.14 12.34
CA ALA A 465 -4.55 32.47 11.81
C ALA A 465 -4.87 31.04 11.32
N ALA A 466 -5.67 30.29 12.08
CA ALA A 466 -6.09 28.95 11.67
C ALA A 466 -6.96 28.98 10.40
N ARG A 467 -7.91 29.93 10.28
CA ARG A 467 -8.69 30.11 9.06
C ARG A 467 -7.81 30.47 7.86
N ALA A 468 -6.79 31.29 8.05
CA ALA A 468 -5.83 31.62 6.98
C ALA A 468 -5.05 30.38 6.53
N ARG A 469 -4.48 29.61 7.48
CA ARG A 469 -3.77 28.35 7.18
C ARG A 469 -4.69 27.33 6.47
N ILE A 470 -5.95 27.20 6.89
CA ILE A 470 -6.90 26.29 6.24
C ILE A 470 -7.23 26.74 4.82
N ARG A 471 -7.41 28.04 4.58
CA ARG A 471 -7.63 28.56 3.22
C ARG A 471 -6.42 28.33 2.32
N GLU A 472 -5.22 28.52 2.86
CA GLU A 472 -3.97 28.24 2.16
C GLU A 472 -3.81 26.75 1.84
N ALA A 473 -4.04 25.88 2.82
CA ALA A 473 -4.04 24.43 2.63
C ALA A 473 -5.09 23.97 1.61
N LEU A 474 -6.32 24.49 1.68
CA LEU A 474 -7.36 24.20 0.70
C LEU A 474 -7.01 24.73 -0.69
N ALA A 475 -6.35 25.88 -0.81
CA ALA A 475 -5.90 26.41 -2.09
C ALA A 475 -4.75 25.58 -2.68
N ALA A 476 -3.79 25.15 -1.84
CA ALA A 476 -2.69 24.29 -2.23
C ALA A 476 -3.16 22.88 -2.64
N THR A 477 -4.24 22.41 -2.04
CA THR A 477 -4.84 21.10 -2.32
C THR A 477 -5.99 21.16 -3.34
N ALA A 478 -6.43 22.35 -3.78
CA ALA A 478 -7.56 22.49 -4.70
C ALA A 478 -7.33 21.75 -6.02
N SER A 479 -6.13 21.84 -6.59
CA SER A 479 -5.76 21.12 -7.82
C SER A 479 -5.70 19.61 -7.65
N MET A 480 -5.58 19.11 -6.42
CA MET A 480 -5.62 17.68 -6.13
C MET A 480 -7.03 17.10 -6.36
N PHE A 481 -8.06 17.92 -6.15
CA PHE A 481 -9.45 17.52 -6.28
C PHE A 481 -10.05 17.80 -7.67
N ASP A 482 -9.29 18.43 -8.58
CA ASP A 482 -9.75 18.79 -9.92
C ASP A 482 -10.04 17.57 -10.81
N SER A 483 -9.37 16.44 -10.56
CA SER A 483 -9.65 15.18 -11.26
C SER A 483 -10.94 14.52 -10.77
N GLY A 484 -11.35 14.77 -9.53
CA GLY A 484 -12.58 14.32 -8.85
C GLY A 484 -12.78 12.79 -8.73
N VAL A 485 -12.05 11.99 -9.51
CA VAL A 485 -12.26 10.55 -9.74
C VAL A 485 -10.94 9.77 -9.73
N ASP A 486 -9.79 10.43 -9.89
CA ASP A 486 -8.48 9.76 -9.88
C ASP A 486 -7.92 9.68 -8.46
N TYR A 487 -8.23 8.59 -7.75
CA TYR A 487 -7.68 8.24 -6.43
C TYR A 487 -7.61 6.70 -6.28
N ASP A 488 -7.18 6.19 -5.12
CA ASP A 488 -7.25 4.75 -4.80
C ASP A 488 -8.70 4.27 -4.56
N TRP A 489 -9.45 4.16 -5.65
CA TRP A 489 -10.82 3.64 -5.65
C TRP A 489 -10.88 2.15 -5.25
N ALA A 490 -9.78 1.40 -5.42
CA ALA A 490 -9.73 -0.03 -5.13
C ALA A 490 -9.83 -0.28 -3.61
N THR A 491 -9.07 0.47 -2.81
CA THR A 491 -9.15 0.35 -1.34
C THR A 491 -10.26 1.19 -0.74
N HIS A 492 -10.60 2.35 -1.33
CA HIS A 492 -11.59 3.25 -0.76
C HIS A 492 -13.04 2.83 -1.07
N ASP A 493 -13.35 2.36 -2.29
CA ASP A 493 -14.74 2.10 -2.70
C ASP A 493 -15.04 0.63 -2.94
N LEU A 494 -14.18 -0.06 -3.69
CA LEU A 494 -14.39 -1.44 -4.06
C LEU A 494 -14.30 -2.37 -2.85
N PHE A 495 -13.31 -2.15 -1.98
CA PHE A 495 -13.14 -2.97 -0.77
C PHE A 495 -14.32 -2.86 0.21
N PRO A 496 -14.87 -1.68 0.56
CA PRO A 496 -16.07 -1.62 1.40
C PRO A 496 -17.30 -2.24 0.73
N THR A 497 -17.44 -2.06 -0.59
CA THR A 497 -18.55 -2.65 -1.36
C THR A 497 -18.57 -4.18 -1.25
N PHE A 498 -17.39 -4.81 -1.25
CA PHE A 498 -17.24 -6.25 -0.98
C PHE A 498 -17.80 -6.66 0.38
N LYS A 499 -17.55 -5.83 1.39
CA LYS A 499 -18.00 -6.04 2.77
C LYS A 499 -19.46 -5.64 2.97
N PHE A 500 -20.23 -5.53 1.89
CA PHE A 500 -21.62 -5.07 1.92
C PHE A 500 -21.76 -3.67 2.52
N ASP A 501 -20.77 -2.80 2.34
CA ASP A 501 -20.86 -1.38 2.66
C ASP A 501 -20.84 -0.56 1.37
N PHE A 502 -22.03 -0.14 0.93
CA PHE A 502 -22.21 0.55 -0.33
C PHE A 502 -22.10 2.08 -0.20
N ARG A 503 -21.84 2.61 1.02
CA ARG A 503 -21.73 4.05 1.24
C ARG A 503 -20.56 4.68 0.48
N PRO A 504 -19.36 4.06 0.42
CA PRO A 504 -18.26 4.59 -0.38
C PRO A 504 -18.56 4.55 -1.89
N ALA A 505 -19.10 3.44 -2.41
CA ALA A 505 -19.55 3.37 -3.80
C ALA A 505 -20.63 4.41 -4.16
N SER A 506 -21.55 4.69 -3.24
CA SER A 506 -22.50 5.80 -3.37
C SER A 506 -21.78 7.15 -3.51
N ALA A 507 -20.75 7.40 -2.68
CA ALA A 507 -19.97 8.62 -2.75
C ALA A 507 -19.18 8.74 -4.07
N TYR A 508 -18.62 7.63 -4.58
CA TYR A 508 -18.00 7.58 -5.91
C TYR A 508 -18.98 7.98 -7.02
N LEU A 509 -20.20 7.41 -7.03
CA LEU A 509 -21.22 7.77 -8.03
C LEU A 509 -21.62 9.24 -7.96
N ASP A 510 -21.71 9.81 -6.74
CA ASP A 510 -21.96 11.24 -6.56
C ASP A 510 -20.81 12.11 -7.08
N ARG A 511 -19.55 11.67 -6.94
CA ARG A 511 -18.37 12.33 -7.53
C ARG A 511 -18.37 12.25 -9.04
N LEU A 512 -18.66 11.07 -9.60
CA LEU A 512 -18.75 10.88 -11.03
C LEU A 512 -19.84 11.79 -11.63
N ALA A 513 -21.02 11.85 -10.99
CA ALA A 513 -22.08 12.76 -11.38
C ALA A 513 -21.65 14.24 -11.27
N ALA A 514 -20.92 14.62 -10.22
CA ALA A 514 -20.38 15.97 -10.06
C ALA A 514 -19.39 16.33 -11.19
N HIS A 515 -18.49 15.41 -11.54
CA HIS A 515 -17.54 15.57 -12.63
C HIS A 515 -18.24 15.79 -13.98
N TYR A 516 -19.22 14.95 -14.33
CA TYR A 516 -20.03 15.12 -15.56
C TYR A 516 -20.81 16.44 -15.58
N GLU A 517 -21.17 16.96 -14.42
CA GLU A 517 -21.87 18.25 -14.27
C GLU A 517 -20.92 19.46 -14.25
N GLY A 518 -19.60 19.24 -14.30
CA GLY A 518 -18.59 20.30 -14.22
C GLY A 518 -18.61 21.04 -12.88
N ARG A 519 -18.88 20.32 -11.78
CA ARG A 519 -18.92 20.88 -10.42
C ARG A 519 -18.00 20.11 -9.48
N GLN A 520 -17.54 20.78 -8.43
CA GLN A 520 -16.82 20.11 -7.36
C GLN A 520 -17.73 19.12 -6.61
N PRO A 521 -17.22 17.93 -6.25
CA PRO A 521 -17.92 17.01 -5.38
C PRO A 521 -18.12 17.58 -3.97
N ALA A 522 -19.17 17.11 -3.29
CA ALA A 522 -19.45 17.56 -1.92
C ALA A 522 -18.33 17.11 -0.97
N GLY A 523 -17.92 18.00 -0.06
CA GLY A 523 -16.94 17.70 0.99
C GLY A 523 -15.47 17.79 0.58
N GLN A 524 -15.17 18.14 -0.68
CA GLN A 524 -13.79 18.32 -1.19
C GLN A 524 -13.36 19.79 -1.30
N GLY A 525 -14.30 20.73 -1.20
CA GLY A 525 -14.02 22.15 -1.27
C GLY A 525 -15.13 22.98 -0.64
N CYS A 526 -14.85 24.27 -0.42
CA CYS A 526 -15.83 25.24 0.07
C CYS A 526 -16.42 26.13 -1.02
N GLU A 527 -16.07 25.89 -2.28
CA GLU A 527 -16.70 26.57 -3.40
C GLU A 527 -18.16 26.14 -3.51
N THR A 528 -19.08 27.09 -3.53
CA THR A 528 -20.49 26.81 -3.82
C THR A 528 -20.61 26.34 -5.28
N PRO A 529 -21.00 25.08 -5.53
CA PRO A 529 -21.08 24.57 -6.89
C PRO A 529 -22.18 25.32 -7.65
N ARG A 530 -21.90 25.68 -8.92
CA ARG A 530 -22.94 26.22 -9.80
C ARG A 530 -24.06 25.19 -9.97
N PRO A 531 -25.33 25.62 -10.05
CA PRO A 531 -26.42 24.69 -10.33
C PRO A 531 -26.16 24.03 -11.69
N PRO A 532 -26.27 22.70 -11.79
CA PRO A 532 -26.05 22.00 -13.05
C PRO A 532 -27.08 22.46 -14.09
N GLY A 533 -26.65 22.53 -15.36
CA GLY A 533 -27.56 22.75 -16.47
C GLY A 533 -28.59 21.62 -16.55
N LEU A 534 -29.82 21.92 -16.98
CA LEU A 534 -30.92 20.96 -17.02
C LEU A 534 -30.60 19.67 -17.79
N LEU A 535 -29.84 19.78 -18.89
CA LEU A 535 -29.37 18.62 -19.66
C LEU A 535 -28.39 17.75 -18.88
N ALA A 536 -27.42 18.36 -18.19
CA ALA A 536 -26.46 17.63 -17.37
C ALA A 536 -27.16 16.93 -16.20
N SER A 537 -28.09 17.61 -15.52
CA SER A 537 -28.90 17.00 -14.45
C SER A 537 -29.73 15.82 -14.91
N LEU A 538 -30.31 15.88 -16.12
CA LEU A 538 -31.06 14.75 -16.68
C LEU A 538 -30.12 13.59 -17.08
N ALA A 539 -28.94 13.89 -17.61
CA ALA A 539 -27.95 12.90 -17.99
C ALA A 539 -27.37 12.15 -16.78
N THR A 540 -27.17 12.84 -15.65
CA THR A 540 -26.62 12.25 -14.41
C THR A 540 -27.68 11.70 -13.46
N LEU A 541 -28.98 11.89 -13.75
CA LEU A 541 -30.07 11.38 -12.92
C LEU A 541 -29.97 9.87 -12.62
N PRO A 542 -29.59 8.99 -13.57
CA PRO A 542 -29.40 7.57 -13.27
C PRO A 542 -28.28 7.32 -12.25
N LEU A 543 -27.15 8.04 -12.35
CA LEU A 543 -26.04 7.93 -11.42
C LEU A 543 -26.45 8.36 -10.01
N ARG A 544 -27.13 9.51 -9.89
CA ARG A 544 -27.64 10.03 -8.61
C ARG A 544 -28.70 9.11 -7.99
N ALA A 545 -29.61 8.58 -8.81
CA ALA A 545 -30.62 7.62 -8.33
C ALA A 545 -29.96 6.35 -7.80
N LEU A 546 -28.97 5.81 -8.51
CA LEU A 546 -28.20 4.66 -8.05
C LEU A 546 -27.40 4.98 -6.79
N ALA A 547 -26.77 6.16 -6.70
CA ALA A 547 -26.06 6.60 -5.51
C ALA A 547 -26.98 6.64 -4.27
N VAL A 548 -28.22 7.12 -4.40
CA VAL A 548 -29.21 7.11 -3.32
C VAL A 548 -29.60 5.68 -2.93
N VAL A 549 -29.85 4.80 -3.91
CA VAL A 549 -30.16 3.38 -3.66
C VAL A 549 -29.01 2.70 -2.91
N LEU A 550 -27.77 2.88 -3.34
CA LEU A 550 -26.59 2.31 -2.68
C LEU A 550 -26.42 2.85 -1.25
N ARG A 551 -26.55 4.17 -1.06
CA ARG A 551 -26.46 4.79 0.28
C ARG A 551 -27.45 4.21 1.28
N THR A 552 -28.66 3.90 0.81
CA THR A 552 -29.80 3.48 1.63
C THR A 552 -30.09 1.98 1.52
N PHE A 553 -29.19 1.21 0.90
CA PHE A 553 -29.39 -0.21 0.69
C PHE A 553 -29.58 -0.91 2.05
N PRO A 554 -30.65 -1.72 2.22
CA PRO A 554 -30.84 -2.47 3.47
C PRO A 554 -29.75 -3.54 3.61
N PHE A 555 -29.43 -3.96 4.84
CA PHE A 555 -28.42 -5.00 5.12
C PHE A 555 -26.96 -4.61 4.88
N GLN A 556 -26.63 -3.32 5.02
CA GLN A 556 -25.24 -2.87 4.99
C GLN A 556 -24.50 -3.18 6.31
N VAL A 557 -23.20 -3.48 6.22
CA VAL A 557 -22.35 -3.59 7.42
C VAL A 557 -22.30 -2.24 8.13
N THR A 558 -22.70 -2.23 9.40
CA THR A 558 -22.81 -0.99 10.18
C THR A 558 -21.51 -0.58 10.83
N ALA A 559 -20.56 -1.51 11.03
CA ALA A 559 -19.27 -1.28 11.67
C ALA A 559 -18.22 -0.88 10.62
N PRO A 560 -17.77 0.39 10.56
CA PRO A 560 -16.79 0.82 9.57
C PRO A 560 -15.44 0.12 9.72
N GLU A 561 -15.08 -0.33 10.93
CA GLU A 561 -13.83 -1.08 11.15
C GLU A 561 -13.81 -2.41 10.35
N ASP A 562 -14.96 -3.04 10.12
CA ASP A 562 -15.08 -4.31 9.40
C ASP A 562 -15.16 -4.15 7.88
N SER A 563 -15.56 -2.97 7.40
CA SER A 563 -15.78 -2.68 5.98
C SER A 563 -14.73 -1.76 5.36
N HIS A 564 -14.15 -0.82 6.11
CA HIS A 564 -13.13 0.09 5.62
C HIS A 564 -11.72 -0.53 5.69
N THR A 565 -10.83 -0.04 4.85
CA THR A 565 -9.40 -0.39 4.94
C THR A 565 -8.67 0.45 5.99
N ILE A 566 -7.52 -0.05 6.46
CA ILE A 566 -6.72 0.54 7.56
C ILE A 566 -6.59 2.07 7.47
N GLY A 567 -6.12 2.62 6.35
CA GLY A 567 -5.92 4.07 6.21
C GLY A 567 -7.12 4.86 5.67
N ASN A 568 -8.27 4.20 5.42
CA ASN A 568 -9.53 4.83 5.05
C ASN A 568 -10.55 4.86 6.21
N LEU A 569 -10.11 4.43 7.41
CA LEU A 569 -10.86 4.60 8.64
C LEU A 569 -10.34 5.85 9.36
N ASP A 570 -11.03 6.97 9.18
CA ASP A 570 -10.74 8.20 9.93
C ASP A 570 -11.46 8.17 11.30
N PRO A 571 -10.81 8.63 12.40
CA PRO A 571 -11.50 8.78 13.68
C PRO A 571 -12.66 9.77 13.52
N PRO A 572 -13.84 9.51 14.13
CA PRO A 572 -14.99 10.38 13.99
C PRO A 572 -14.72 11.73 14.64
N ARG A 573 -14.86 12.78 13.83
CA ARG A 573 -14.80 14.18 14.27
C ARG A 573 -15.96 14.51 15.24
N PRO A 574 -15.71 15.18 16.38
CA PRO A 574 -16.77 15.61 17.29
C PRO A 574 -17.87 16.43 16.59
N ALA A 575 -19.11 16.31 17.07
CA ALA A 575 -20.24 17.06 16.51
C ALA A 575 -20.19 18.56 16.84
N THR A 576 -19.49 18.91 17.92
CA THR A 576 -19.24 20.27 18.39
C THR A 576 -17.80 20.69 18.07
N GLY A 577 -17.56 21.99 17.96
CA GLY A 577 -16.23 22.55 17.71
C GLY A 577 -16.03 22.97 16.25
N VAL A 578 -14.88 23.60 16.00
CA VAL A 578 -14.43 24.04 14.68
C VAL A 578 -13.15 23.31 14.28
N LEU A 579 -12.75 23.42 13.02
CA LEU A 579 -11.54 22.75 12.50
C LEU A 579 -10.26 23.10 13.26
N ALA A 580 -10.21 24.27 13.91
CA ALA A 580 -9.08 24.70 14.72
C ALA A 580 -9.09 24.19 16.17
N ASP A 581 -10.16 23.54 16.63
CA ASP A 581 -10.18 22.95 17.96
C ASP A 581 -9.50 21.57 17.95
N ALA A 582 -8.88 21.17 19.07
CA ALA A 582 -8.34 19.83 19.26
C ALA A 582 -9.21 19.06 20.26
N LEU A 583 -10.36 18.56 19.81
CA LEU A 583 -11.32 17.86 20.67
C LEU A 583 -11.13 16.34 20.60
N PRO A 584 -11.23 15.60 21.72
CA PRO A 584 -11.13 14.15 21.71
C PRO A 584 -12.19 13.51 20.82
N SER A 585 -11.79 12.50 20.03
CA SER A 585 -12.73 11.72 19.22
C SER A 585 -13.60 10.81 20.08
N ALA A 586 -14.85 10.59 19.66
CA ALA A 586 -15.77 9.65 20.32
C ALA A 586 -15.37 8.17 20.12
N ALA A 587 -14.57 7.87 19.09
CA ALA A 587 -14.00 6.55 18.86
C ALA A 587 -12.53 6.73 18.41
N PRO A 588 -11.55 6.64 19.32
CA PRO A 588 -10.17 7.03 19.05
C PRO A 588 -9.39 5.95 18.29
N PHE A 589 -9.94 5.47 17.19
CA PHE A 589 -9.36 4.43 16.33
C PHE A 589 -9.40 4.89 14.88
N GLY A 590 -8.38 4.51 14.11
CA GLY A 590 -8.24 4.93 12.71
C GLY A 590 -6.89 5.57 12.40
N THR A 591 -6.88 6.53 11.50
CA THR A 591 -5.69 7.25 11.03
C THR A 591 -5.10 8.14 12.13
N THR A 592 -3.78 8.17 12.23
CA THR A 592 -3.01 8.83 13.28
C THR A 592 -2.06 9.91 12.76
N HIS A 593 -1.68 9.85 11.49
CA HIS A 593 -0.72 10.76 10.86
C HIS A 593 -1.14 11.15 9.44
N GLU A 594 -0.50 12.17 8.89
CA GLU A 594 -0.58 12.56 7.49
C GLU A 594 0.82 12.60 6.85
N LEU A 595 0.88 12.32 5.54
CA LEU A 595 2.09 12.34 4.74
C LEU A 595 1.88 13.23 3.50
N LEU A 596 2.74 14.23 3.31
CA LEU A 596 2.71 15.12 2.15
C LEU A 596 4.05 15.14 1.45
N GLY A 597 4.04 15.30 0.13
CA GLY A 597 5.24 15.61 -0.64
C GLY A 597 5.63 17.09 -0.47
N HIS A 598 6.91 17.41 -0.59
CA HIS A 598 7.39 18.79 -0.58
C HIS A 598 7.07 19.57 -1.85
N HIS A 599 6.74 18.85 -2.92
CA HIS A 599 6.36 19.43 -4.21
C HIS A 599 4.84 19.46 -4.37
N ALA A 600 4.32 20.32 -5.24
CA ALA A 600 2.90 20.23 -5.60
C ALA A 600 2.65 18.98 -6.45
N VAL A 601 1.39 18.55 -6.53
CA VAL A 601 0.98 17.37 -7.31
C VAL A 601 1.45 17.48 -8.77
N GLY A 602 1.99 16.39 -9.30
CA GLY A 602 2.46 16.29 -10.68
C GLY A 602 3.74 17.08 -10.99
N ILE A 603 4.33 17.78 -10.02
CA ILE A 603 5.59 18.51 -10.21
C ILE A 603 6.80 17.57 -10.08
N GLU A 604 6.74 16.59 -9.19
CA GLU A 604 7.86 15.67 -9.01
C GLU A 604 8.04 14.80 -10.27
N PRO A 605 9.18 14.89 -10.96
CA PRO A 605 9.41 14.11 -12.17
C PRO A 605 9.58 12.63 -11.83
N HIS A 606 8.91 11.77 -12.58
CA HIS A 606 9.26 10.35 -12.58
C HIS A 606 10.63 10.13 -13.23
N HIS A 607 11.44 9.27 -12.64
CA HIS A 607 12.77 8.96 -13.13
C HIS A 607 12.82 7.53 -13.69
N PRO A 608 12.99 7.36 -15.02
CA PRO A 608 13.09 6.03 -15.61
C PRO A 608 14.30 5.26 -15.08
N TYR A 609 14.09 3.98 -14.78
CA TYR A 609 15.05 3.01 -14.27
C TYR A 609 16.36 3.03 -15.06
N ALA A 610 16.30 3.01 -16.39
CA ALA A 610 17.48 2.93 -17.25
C ALA A 610 18.39 4.18 -17.17
N THR A 611 17.88 5.30 -16.67
CA THR A 611 18.61 6.57 -16.49
C THR A 611 18.89 6.92 -15.02
N LEU A 612 18.45 6.07 -14.08
CA LEU A 612 18.44 6.41 -12.66
C LEU A 612 19.84 6.66 -12.07
N ALA A 613 20.87 6.00 -12.60
CA ALA A 613 22.27 6.22 -12.20
C ALA A 613 22.73 7.67 -12.45
N ASP A 614 22.19 8.31 -13.49
CA ASP A 614 22.55 9.67 -13.91
C ASP A 614 21.53 10.72 -13.47
N ALA A 615 20.36 10.30 -12.96
CA ALA A 615 19.31 11.21 -12.55
C ALA A 615 19.78 12.16 -11.42
N PRO A 616 19.36 13.44 -11.44
CA PRO A 616 19.73 14.44 -10.44
C PRO A 616 18.90 14.29 -9.16
N ILE A 617 18.89 13.09 -8.60
CA ILE A 617 18.10 12.73 -7.42
C ILE A 617 18.95 12.89 -6.17
N ASP A 618 18.40 13.54 -5.15
CA ASP A 618 19.02 13.58 -3.82
C ASP A 618 18.10 12.98 -2.76
N CYS A 619 18.71 12.31 -1.78
CA CYS A 619 18.04 11.75 -0.60
C CYS A 619 18.93 12.04 0.60
N PRO A 620 18.96 13.32 1.04
CA PRO A 620 19.90 13.77 2.05
C PRO A 620 19.67 13.03 3.37
N LEU A 621 20.71 12.98 4.20
CA LEU A 621 20.63 12.46 5.56
C LEU A 621 19.64 13.28 6.39
N SER A 622 18.77 12.57 7.12
CA SER A 622 17.78 13.14 8.02
C SER A 622 17.93 12.54 9.43
N ASN A 623 19.15 12.54 9.97
CA ASN A 623 19.37 12.09 11.33
C ASN A 623 18.65 13.00 12.34
N ARG A 624 18.07 12.40 13.37
CA ARG A 624 17.40 13.04 14.51
C ARG A 624 16.18 13.91 14.16
N TRP A 625 15.64 13.82 12.94
CA TRP A 625 14.48 14.64 12.55
C TRP A 625 13.27 14.40 13.48
N LEU A 626 12.98 13.14 13.83
CA LEU A 626 11.77 12.78 14.57
C LEU A 626 11.85 13.22 16.04
N ILE A 627 12.99 13.00 16.71
CA ILE A 627 13.18 13.50 18.08
C ILE A 627 13.15 15.02 18.14
N ARG A 628 13.68 15.71 17.11
CA ARG A 628 13.66 17.17 17.02
C ARG A 628 12.28 17.73 16.70
N ALA A 629 11.50 17.07 15.86
CA ALA A 629 10.10 17.43 15.60
C ALA A 629 9.25 17.33 16.87
N ARG A 630 9.41 16.23 17.64
CA ARG A 630 8.77 16.05 18.95
C ARG A 630 9.20 17.14 19.95
N ALA A 631 10.51 17.44 20.00
CA ALA A 631 11.05 18.46 20.89
C ALA A 631 10.54 19.88 20.58
N ALA A 632 10.28 20.19 19.29
CA ALA A 632 9.67 21.46 18.90
C ALA A 632 8.26 21.63 19.49
N GLN A 633 7.55 20.52 19.72
CA GLN A 633 6.21 20.50 20.33
C GLN A 633 6.21 20.12 21.82
N LYS A 634 7.32 20.37 22.54
CA LYS A 634 7.43 20.01 23.97
C LYS A 634 6.30 20.57 24.85
N ALA A 635 5.79 21.76 24.54
CA ALA A 635 4.65 22.37 25.25
C ALA A 635 3.35 21.55 25.14
N GLN A 636 3.23 20.70 24.13
CA GLN A 636 2.11 19.80 23.89
C GLN A 636 2.49 18.34 24.11
N TYR A 637 3.52 18.06 24.92
CA TYR A 637 4.06 16.70 25.13
C TYR A 637 4.48 16.02 23.82
N GLY A 638 4.97 16.80 22.86
CA GLY A 638 5.33 16.33 21.52
C GLY A 638 4.14 16.07 20.60
N LEU A 639 2.89 16.22 21.04
CA LEU A 639 1.73 16.04 20.16
C LEU A 639 1.74 17.08 19.02
N PHE A 640 1.12 16.75 17.88
CA PHE A 640 1.11 17.61 16.69
C PHE A 640 2.50 18.00 16.16
N TRP A 641 3.49 17.10 16.27
CA TRP A 641 4.79 17.32 15.64
C TRP A 641 4.67 17.28 14.12
N ASP A 642 5.52 18.07 13.48
CA ASP A 642 5.61 18.25 12.02
C ASP A 642 7.09 18.14 11.65
N SER A 643 7.43 17.28 10.69
CA SER A 643 8.81 17.08 10.26
C SER A 643 9.44 18.30 9.59
N ASP A 644 8.65 19.30 9.20
CA ASP A 644 9.15 20.57 8.65
C ASP A 644 9.45 21.60 9.75
N ILE A 645 8.95 21.37 10.97
CA ILE A 645 9.17 22.23 12.13
C ILE A 645 10.08 21.50 13.11
N LEU A 646 11.38 21.56 12.84
CA LEU A 646 12.40 20.89 13.64
C LEU A 646 12.93 21.77 14.77
N GLY A 647 13.14 21.18 15.94
CA GLY A 647 13.93 21.79 17.02
C GLY A 647 15.40 22.01 16.62
N PRO A 648 16.24 22.56 17.51
CA PRO A 648 17.66 22.81 17.20
C PRO A 648 18.42 21.51 16.88
N GLU A 649 19.46 21.61 16.07
CA GLU A 649 20.35 20.49 15.74
C GLU A 649 21.16 20.01 16.96
N GLU A 650 21.39 18.71 17.06
CA GLU A 650 22.21 18.08 18.09
C GLU A 650 23.71 18.20 17.74
N PRO A 651 24.57 18.70 18.66
CA PRO A 651 26.00 18.78 18.40
C PRO A 651 26.62 17.40 18.11
N GLY A 652 27.46 17.32 17.08
CA GLY A 652 28.19 16.08 16.73
C GLY A 652 27.40 15.06 15.92
N VAL A 653 26.15 15.35 15.55
CA VAL A 653 25.36 14.52 14.63
C VAL A 653 25.39 15.15 13.24
N VAL A 654 25.70 14.34 12.23
CA VAL A 654 25.77 14.76 10.82
C VAL A 654 24.42 14.60 10.13
N GLY A 655 24.13 15.50 9.18
CA GLY A 655 22.98 15.37 8.29
C GLY A 655 21.64 15.40 9.02
N GLN A 656 21.32 16.52 9.67
CA GLN A 656 20.09 16.67 10.46
C GLN A 656 19.02 17.48 9.70
N GLY A 657 18.87 17.25 8.40
CA GLY A 657 17.84 17.90 7.59
C GLY A 657 16.44 17.31 7.82
N PRO A 658 15.39 17.95 7.28
CA PRO A 658 14.06 17.35 7.21
C PRO A 658 14.06 16.11 6.30
N PRO A 659 13.11 15.17 6.51
CA PRO A 659 12.94 14.03 5.63
C PRO A 659 12.43 14.45 4.24
N ALA A 660 12.53 13.55 3.26
CA ALA A 660 12.17 13.83 1.86
C ALA A 660 10.66 13.98 1.60
N ALA A 661 9.83 13.65 2.58
CA ALA A 661 8.40 13.93 2.61
C ALA A 661 8.03 14.45 4.00
N GLN A 662 7.01 15.30 4.07
CA GLN A 662 6.52 15.86 5.32
C GLN A 662 5.67 14.83 6.07
N PHE A 663 6.09 14.48 7.28
CA PHE A 663 5.33 13.64 8.21
C PHE A 663 4.68 14.53 9.28
N LEU A 664 3.38 14.35 9.48
CA LEU A 664 2.59 15.09 10.46
C LEU A 664 1.95 14.11 11.44
N HIS A 665 2.16 14.32 12.74
CA HIS A 665 1.47 13.55 13.77
C HIS A 665 0.16 14.21 14.18
N GLY A 666 -0.89 13.40 14.31
CA GLY A 666 -2.25 13.90 14.46
C GLY A 666 -2.81 14.39 13.14
N LEU A 667 -4.05 14.87 13.21
CA LEU A 667 -4.80 15.37 12.06
C LEU A 667 -4.99 16.87 12.28
N GLU A 668 -3.92 17.65 12.09
CA GLU A 668 -3.95 19.10 12.32
C GLU A 668 -5.08 19.73 11.48
N LEU A 669 -5.78 20.71 12.04
CA LEU A 669 -6.87 21.42 11.34
C LEU A 669 -8.07 20.53 10.96
N SER A 670 -8.21 19.36 11.59
CA SER A 670 -9.39 18.48 11.42
C SER A 670 -10.46 18.69 12.51
N GLY A 671 -10.21 19.50 13.53
CA GLY A 671 -11.11 19.61 14.68
C GLY A 671 -10.94 18.49 15.72
N MET A 672 -9.89 17.67 15.60
CA MET A 672 -9.63 16.50 16.46
C MET A 672 -8.29 16.58 17.17
N ALA A 673 -8.30 16.16 18.43
CA ALA A 673 -7.07 15.81 19.15
C ALA A 673 -6.45 14.51 18.58
N PRO A 674 -5.13 14.32 18.67
CA PRO A 674 -4.49 13.09 18.22
C PRO A 674 -4.99 11.91 19.05
N ILE A 675 -5.26 10.78 18.38
CA ILE A 675 -5.74 9.55 19.02
C ILE A 675 -4.59 8.65 19.50
N THR A 676 -3.35 9.04 19.26
CA THR A 676 -2.10 8.38 19.67
C THR A 676 -1.17 9.35 20.39
N ARG A 677 -0.21 8.81 21.14
CA ARG A 677 0.88 9.59 21.72
C ARG A 677 1.92 9.93 20.66
N ALA A 678 2.71 10.97 20.90
CA ALA A 678 3.72 11.47 19.96
C ALA A 678 4.79 10.43 19.58
N ASN A 679 5.02 9.47 20.46
CA ASN A 679 6.03 8.41 20.39
C ASN A 679 5.43 7.02 20.12
N ASP A 680 4.15 6.95 19.72
CA ASP A 680 3.51 5.70 19.31
C ASP A 680 4.28 5.07 18.12
N PRO A 681 4.65 3.78 18.19
CA PRO A 681 5.42 3.12 17.14
C PRO A 681 4.55 2.63 15.96
N PHE A 682 3.22 2.76 16.03
CA PHE A 682 2.29 2.31 15.01
C PHE A 682 1.68 3.50 14.27
N TRP A 683 2.15 3.74 13.05
CA TRP A 683 1.70 4.90 12.28
C TRP A 683 0.68 4.48 11.23
N ASN A 684 -0.56 4.99 11.32
CA ASN A 684 -1.56 4.83 10.29
C ASN A 684 -1.74 6.16 9.57
N MET A 685 -1.14 6.27 8.40
CA MET A 685 -0.93 7.54 7.71
C MET A 685 -1.82 7.66 6.49
N ARG A 686 -2.40 8.85 6.33
CA ARG A 686 -3.09 9.27 5.12
C ARG A 686 -2.08 10.04 4.27
N ALA A 687 -1.83 9.61 3.05
CA ALA A 687 -0.85 10.21 2.16
C ALA A 687 -1.52 10.95 1.02
N PHE A 688 -1.19 12.22 0.86
CA PHE A 688 -1.76 13.09 -0.16
C PHE A 688 -1.12 12.86 -1.53
N ASP A 689 -1.74 13.33 -2.61
CA ASP A 689 -1.34 12.95 -3.98
C ASP A 689 0.07 13.36 -4.38
N ASN A 690 0.66 14.33 -3.68
CA ASN A 690 2.05 14.72 -3.88
C ASN A 690 3.06 13.80 -3.17
N ALA A 691 2.59 12.87 -2.33
CA ALA A 691 3.37 11.78 -1.73
C ALA A 691 2.94 10.40 -2.25
N LEU A 692 1.63 10.18 -2.42
CA LEU A 692 1.03 8.92 -2.87
C LEU A 692 -0.34 9.19 -3.51
N SER A 693 -0.39 9.38 -4.83
CA SER A 693 -1.63 9.78 -5.54
C SER A 693 -2.63 8.69 -5.83
N ARG A 694 -2.19 7.44 -5.96
CA ARG A 694 -3.03 6.33 -6.46
C ARG A 694 -2.69 5.03 -5.75
N HIS A 695 -3.49 4.01 -6.03
CA HIS A 695 -3.21 2.64 -5.58
C HIS A 695 -1.77 2.22 -5.90
N ASP A 696 -1.29 2.53 -7.12
CA ASP A 696 0.07 2.24 -7.61
C ASP A 696 0.99 3.48 -7.61
N GLY A 697 0.59 4.55 -6.92
CA GLY A 697 1.28 5.85 -6.91
C GLY A 697 2.58 5.88 -6.08
N TYR A 698 3.05 4.74 -5.59
CA TYR A 698 4.18 4.62 -4.67
C TYR A 698 5.56 4.73 -5.37
N ARG A 699 5.61 5.21 -6.63
CA ARG A 699 6.82 5.29 -7.45
C ARG A 699 7.56 6.63 -7.34
N LEU A 700 7.05 7.57 -6.54
CA LEU A 700 7.69 8.87 -6.36
C LEU A 700 9.02 8.72 -5.61
N THR A 701 10.04 9.45 -6.05
CA THR A 701 11.39 9.36 -5.49
C THR A 701 11.42 9.89 -4.06
N SER A 702 10.67 10.97 -3.79
CA SER A 702 10.46 11.52 -2.46
C SER A 702 9.86 10.49 -1.51
N PHE A 703 8.83 9.75 -1.98
CA PHE A 703 8.20 8.67 -1.22
C PHE A 703 9.18 7.55 -0.90
N ILE A 704 9.89 7.02 -1.91
CA ILE A 704 10.88 5.94 -1.72
C ILE A 704 11.99 6.40 -0.76
N CYS A 705 12.48 7.63 -0.90
CA CYS A 705 13.49 8.20 -0.01
C CYS A 705 12.96 8.34 1.42
N ALA A 706 11.77 8.91 1.61
CA ALA A 706 11.17 9.12 2.93
C ALA A 706 10.96 7.79 3.68
N VAL A 707 10.48 6.75 3.00
CA VAL A 707 10.35 5.42 3.60
C VAL A 707 11.72 4.81 3.92
N ALA A 708 12.70 4.93 3.02
CA ALA A 708 14.05 4.42 3.25
C ALA A 708 14.75 5.15 4.42
N GLN A 709 14.53 6.45 4.59
CA GLN A 709 15.08 7.26 5.70
C GLN A 709 14.61 6.75 7.07
N LEU A 710 13.41 6.16 7.19
CA LEU A 710 12.95 5.57 8.47
C LEU A 710 13.81 4.39 8.94
N VAL A 711 14.52 3.72 8.02
CA VAL A 711 15.37 2.55 8.29
C VAL A 711 16.86 2.89 8.24
N LEU A 712 17.26 3.66 7.23
CA LEU A 712 18.66 4.01 6.98
C LEU A 712 19.16 5.15 7.87
N ASP A 713 18.28 6.05 8.33
CA ASP A 713 18.70 7.19 9.15
C ASP A 713 18.40 6.96 10.62
N ASP A 714 19.21 7.57 11.48
CA ASP A 714 18.96 7.56 12.91
C ASP A 714 17.95 8.63 13.30
N THR A 715 16.66 8.36 13.06
CA THR A 715 15.57 9.34 13.25
C THR A 715 15.38 9.84 14.69
N THR A 716 15.81 9.07 15.70
CA THR A 716 15.55 9.38 17.13
C THR A 716 16.73 9.19 18.07
N GLY A 717 17.82 8.55 17.65
CA GLY A 717 18.88 8.09 18.55
C GLY A 717 18.60 6.81 19.30
N GLY A 718 17.44 6.19 19.09
CA GLY A 718 17.15 4.84 19.58
C GLY A 718 17.82 3.80 18.69
N VAL A 719 18.61 2.91 19.29
CA VAL A 719 19.14 1.72 18.61
C VAL A 719 18.49 0.49 19.23
N VAL A 720 17.68 -0.23 18.44
CA VAL A 720 17.25 -1.59 18.76
C VAL A 720 17.79 -2.47 17.64
N PRO A 721 18.71 -3.42 17.92
CA PRO A 721 19.22 -4.34 16.92
C PRO A 721 18.11 -5.23 16.35
N LEU A 722 18.28 -5.73 15.13
CA LEU A 722 17.48 -6.83 14.59
C LEU A 722 17.44 -7.99 15.59
N THR A 723 16.26 -8.29 16.12
CA THR A 723 16.08 -9.32 17.14
C THR A 723 15.92 -10.68 16.48
N GLY A 724 16.92 -11.55 16.58
CA GLY A 724 16.86 -12.89 15.99
C GLY A 724 15.88 -13.88 16.65
N ARG A 725 15.15 -13.51 17.70
CA ARG A 725 14.22 -14.41 18.43
C ARG A 725 13.12 -13.62 19.16
N MET A 726 11.88 -13.78 18.71
CA MET A 726 10.68 -13.47 19.52
C MET A 726 10.04 -14.73 20.15
N ASP A 727 10.59 -15.93 19.88
CA ASP A 727 10.00 -17.23 20.21
C ASP A 727 10.64 -17.95 21.42
N ASP A 728 11.30 -17.24 22.36
CA ASP A 728 11.75 -17.88 23.61
C ASP A 728 10.78 -17.56 24.76
N PRO A 729 9.86 -18.49 25.13
CA PRO A 729 9.02 -18.35 26.31
C PRO A 729 9.80 -18.51 27.64
N ASP A 730 11.08 -18.91 27.59
CA ASP A 730 11.87 -19.30 28.77
C ASP A 730 13.02 -18.35 29.13
N HIS A 731 13.11 -17.15 28.54
CA HIS A 731 14.08 -16.17 29.04
C HIS A 731 13.63 -15.66 30.43
N PRO A 732 14.29 -16.06 31.54
CA PRO A 732 13.86 -15.65 32.87
C PRO A 732 14.19 -14.18 33.04
N MET A 733 13.20 -13.42 33.49
CA MET A 733 13.38 -12.06 33.96
C MET A 733 14.55 -12.00 34.94
N VAL A 734 15.51 -11.11 34.69
CA VAL A 734 16.36 -10.59 35.76
C VAL A 734 15.40 -9.90 36.72
N ASN A 735 15.12 -10.56 37.85
CA ASN A 735 14.28 -9.99 38.91
C ASN A 735 14.83 -8.63 39.32
N PRO A 736 14.00 -7.57 39.39
CA PRO A 736 14.41 -6.37 40.09
C PRO A 736 14.49 -6.73 41.58
N THR A 737 15.69 -6.64 42.14
CA THR A 737 15.88 -6.57 43.59
C THR A 737 15.11 -5.35 44.15
N PRO A 738 14.58 -5.46 45.37
CA PRO A 738 13.52 -4.60 45.91
C PRO A 738 13.88 -3.11 46.02
#